data_AF-A5K4F8-F1
#
_entry.id   AF-A5K4F8-F1
#
_cell.length_a   1.000
_cell.length_b   1.000
_cell.length_c   1.000
_cell.angle_alpha   90.00
_cell.angle_beta   90.00
_cell.angle_gamma   90.00
#
_symmetry.space_group_name_H-M   'P 1'
#
loop_
_entity.id
_entity.type
_entity.pdbx_description
1 polymer ?
#
loop_
_entity_poly.entity_id
_entity_poly.type
_entity_poly.pdbx_seq_one_letter_code
_entity_poly.pdbx_strand_id
1 'polypeptide(L)'
;MLAPYRRIILQRWALRTGRRVFHAKRWVGRKEHLCCDFKRHFGNSSKGGEVKRPRGEEANGAEKPPRRIVSRNSNRNLSGPPPREDITQHVQSEYGICPSSVDVNIQRNGENDLFKLSKRWSAFFKCEKDLHDVINKYIKTNQMDYHLHAYLRGPPSEEAQGGGDVKGRPPKMEEQLRNILTYIMSLFYKHIEDYNVVSLLSERIVRLLNGGSSPSDAHEDAHAGASADATADGRATHEGSPRLDKATILTTLEVYNYVNAMNDELFDRLFSLLNECYVEAAPPGGPLTISEDEAVLTLKSLYKQKFKNHPIVDTIIRSLRDAPHLSPHLSVHALLYLALLSRMDNRSLCRVNSSLFCGDQVGPLGGGDPSAAAEGGIKEIKKHIKKHIEEHIEEHIGEHIEEGTTNPNAEEPPTRAENPTWENQLEQIKFRAPLSATDCIKLLYGYFLLGENHINWFVIHKLLLRLHEELKDEGKLLLLQKESKKALHMATIVRTYLRYKKRSLYDNLAKDVKRMLKQLQILHADDEHTRRKERKFVQKVSWHLTKLRIAHVKNGYKGGIPLDLLEKSRKLVWLCFSYHQYYVRTIDLTAETLLQMDLLKAMNYGIAKVHYYQFSRMKARRTRFEYIRMCRYYTLRDRRNYDDEFEGWSLPYINWYHRRNKNVHVSNYFYGYTPVSLMQY
;
A
#
# COMPACT_ATOMS: atom_id res chain seq x y z
N MET A 1 -12.84 -20.76 -35.18
CA MET A 1 -13.83 -19.81 -34.62
C MET A 1 -14.08 -19.97 -33.10
N LEU A 2 -13.10 -20.34 -32.27
CA LEU A 2 -13.27 -20.42 -30.79
C LEU A 2 -12.18 -19.67 -29.98
N ALA A 3 -11.24 -19.00 -30.65
CA ALA A 3 -10.21 -18.19 -29.99
C ALA A 3 -10.71 -16.93 -29.24
N PRO A 4 -11.80 -16.22 -29.66
CA PRO A 4 -12.30 -15.06 -28.92
C PRO A 4 -12.95 -15.42 -27.57
N TYR A 5 -13.38 -16.68 -27.40
CA TYR A 5 -14.12 -17.12 -26.21
C TYR A 5 -13.21 -17.45 -25.01
N ARG A 6 -11.99 -17.96 -25.23
CA ARG A 6 -11.04 -18.26 -24.13
C ARG A 6 -10.58 -17.01 -23.38
N ARG A 7 -10.45 -15.86 -24.07
CA ARG A 7 -10.07 -14.57 -23.46
C ARG A 7 -11.20 -13.96 -22.60
N ILE A 8 -12.45 -14.25 -22.95
CA ILE A 8 -13.66 -13.80 -22.23
C ILE A 8 -13.92 -14.69 -21.00
N ILE A 9 -13.58 -15.97 -21.05
CA ILE A 9 -13.71 -16.91 -19.92
C ILE A 9 -12.67 -16.59 -18.83
N LEU A 10 -11.42 -16.29 -19.20
CA LEU A 10 -10.39 -15.84 -18.25
C LEU A 10 -10.75 -14.51 -17.57
N GLN A 11 -11.36 -13.56 -18.29
CA GLN A 11 -11.92 -12.34 -17.70
C GLN A 11 -13.09 -12.64 -16.75
N ARG A 12 -13.95 -13.61 -17.06
CA ARG A 12 -15.07 -14.00 -16.20
C ARG A 12 -14.63 -14.79 -14.96
N TRP A 13 -13.52 -15.52 -15.02
CA TRP A 13 -12.96 -16.26 -13.89
C TRP A 13 -12.27 -15.31 -12.90
N ALA A 14 -11.36 -14.45 -13.37
CA ALA A 14 -10.67 -13.46 -12.51
C ALA A 14 -11.63 -12.47 -11.81
N LEU A 15 -12.75 -12.13 -12.47
CA LEU A 15 -13.77 -11.21 -11.94
C LEU A 15 -14.80 -11.88 -11.01
N ARG A 16 -14.94 -13.22 -11.02
CA ARG A 16 -15.80 -13.94 -10.06
C ARG A 16 -15.09 -14.24 -8.75
N THR A 17 -13.76 -14.34 -8.75
CA THR A 17 -12.96 -14.70 -7.57
C THR A 17 -12.43 -13.49 -6.79
N GLY A 18 -12.81 -12.25 -7.15
CA GLY A 18 -12.28 -11.04 -6.50
C GLY A 18 -10.76 -10.86 -6.66
N ARG A 19 -10.16 -11.46 -7.70
CA ARG A 19 -8.71 -11.43 -7.92
C ARG A 19 -8.29 -10.16 -8.64
N ARG A 20 -7.29 -9.46 -8.11
CA ARG A 20 -6.61 -8.36 -8.81
C ARG A 20 -5.66 -8.94 -9.89
N VAL A 21 -6.05 -8.81 -11.15
CA VAL A 21 -5.14 -9.01 -12.30
C VAL A 21 -4.82 -7.63 -12.88
N PHE A 22 -3.54 -7.30 -13.03
CA PHE A 22 -3.12 -6.08 -13.70
C PHE A 22 -3.58 -6.12 -15.16
N HIS A 23 -4.46 -5.21 -15.55
CA HIS A 23 -4.87 -5.07 -16.94
C HIS A 23 -3.89 -4.18 -17.70
N ALA A 24 -2.94 -4.79 -18.41
CA ALA A 24 -2.15 -4.10 -19.43
C ALA A 24 -3.01 -3.87 -20.67
N LYS A 25 -3.27 -2.59 -21.02
CA LYS A 25 -3.63 -2.21 -22.39
C LYS A 25 -2.42 -1.53 -23.02
N ARG A 26 -2.04 -2.05 -24.20
CA ARG A 26 -1.03 -1.53 -25.12
C ARG A 26 -1.14 -0.01 -25.23
N TRP A 27 -0.02 0.68 -24.95
CA TRP A 27 0.13 2.10 -25.23
C TRP A 27 0.23 2.30 -26.74
N VAL A 28 -0.62 3.19 -27.27
CA VAL A 28 -0.43 3.79 -28.60
C VAL A 28 0.09 5.19 -28.32
N GLY A 29 1.38 5.40 -28.57
CA GLY A 29 2.00 6.72 -28.55
C GLY A 29 1.58 7.55 -29.77
N ARG A 30 1.41 8.86 -29.55
CA ARG A 30 1.57 9.94 -30.56
C ARG A 30 3.09 10.08 -30.80
N LYS A 31 3.68 10.22 -31.98
CA LYS A 31 3.29 10.57 -33.37
C LYS A 31 4.29 9.88 -34.34
N GLU A 32 3.83 9.56 -35.56
CA GLU A 32 4.49 9.63 -36.89
C GLU A 32 5.99 9.26 -37.00
N HIS A 33 6.50 8.33 -37.82
CA HIS A 33 6.04 7.56 -38.98
C HIS A 33 6.76 6.20 -38.96
N LEU A 34 6.08 5.12 -39.34
CA LEU A 34 6.69 3.98 -40.02
C LEU A 34 5.53 3.18 -40.63
N CYS A 35 5.40 3.31 -41.94
CA CYS A 35 4.50 2.49 -42.75
C CYS A 35 5.07 1.07 -42.77
N CYS A 36 4.28 0.07 -42.38
CA CYS A 36 4.51 -1.31 -42.79
C CYS A 36 3.20 -1.88 -43.28
N ASP A 37 3.09 -1.96 -44.61
CA ASP A 37 2.10 -2.74 -45.33
C ASP A 37 2.13 -4.19 -44.84
N PHE A 38 1.02 -4.67 -44.30
CA PHE A 38 0.80 -6.10 -44.11
C PHE A 38 0.23 -6.69 -45.40
N LYS A 39 1.10 -7.13 -46.32
CA LYS A 39 0.70 -8.13 -47.33
C LYS A 39 0.43 -9.46 -46.62
N ARG A 40 -0.85 -9.86 -46.57
CA ARG A 40 -1.27 -11.23 -46.27
C ARG A 40 -0.99 -12.09 -47.50
N HIS A 41 -0.19 -13.14 -47.37
CA HIS A 41 -0.18 -14.25 -48.31
C HIS A 41 -0.98 -15.41 -47.74
N PHE A 42 -2.06 -15.77 -48.44
CA PHE A 42 -2.64 -17.11 -48.45
C PHE A 42 -2.77 -17.54 -49.92
N GLY A 43 -2.12 -18.66 -50.26
CA GLY A 43 -2.55 -19.68 -51.23
C GLY A 43 -2.81 -19.33 -52.70
N ASN A 44 -1.94 -19.87 -53.57
CA ASN A 44 -2.17 -20.44 -54.92
C ASN A 44 -3.24 -19.85 -55.86
N SER A 45 -2.80 -19.35 -57.02
CA SER A 45 -3.31 -19.79 -58.33
C SER A 45 -2.45 -19.26 -59.48
N SER A 46 -2.64 -19.92 -60.62
CA SER A 46 -1.88 -20.03 -61.87
C SER A 46 -1.74 -18.80 -62.78
N LYS A 47 -0.87 -18.95 -63.79
CA LYS A 47 -0.68 -18.19 -65.05
C LYS A 47 0.07 -16.87 -64.85
N GLY A 48 1.26 -16.65 -65.41
CA GLY A 48 1.68 -16.84 -66.80
C GLY A 48 1.93 -15.42 -67.35
N GLY A 49 3.16 -15.08 -67.73
CA GLY A 49 3.47 -13.74 -68.24
C GLY A 49 4.95 -13.38 -68.19
N GLU A 50 5.55 -13.44 -69.36
CA GLU A 50 6.94 -13.20 -69.77
C GLU A 50 7.43 -11.74 -69.67
N VAL A 51 8.77 -11.58 -69.66
CA VAL A 51 9.55 -10.47 -70.30
C VAL A 51 9.56 -9.12 -69.52
N LYS A 52 10.66 -8.39 -69.23
CA LYS A 52 11.93 -8.08 -69.95
C LYS A 52 12.99 -7.51 -68.97
N ARG A 53 14.27 -7.76 -69.23
CA ARG A 53 15.48 -7.11 -68.65
C ARG A 53 15.64 -5.64 -69.13
N PRO A 54 16.54 -4.81 -68.54
CA PRO A 54 17.99 -4.77 -68.88
C PRO A 54 18.93 -4.67 -67.63
N ARG A 55 20.15 -5.25 -67.55
CA ARG A 55 21.51 -4.85 -68.07
C ARG A 55 21.87 -3.37 -67.82
N GLY A 56 23.04 -2.93 -67.34
CA GLY A 56 24.29 -3.48 -66.74
C GLY A 56 24.63 -2.58 -65.51
N GLU A 57 25.78 -2.58 -64.84
CA GLU A 57 27.19 -2.81 -65.19
C GLU A 57 27.99 -3.29 -63.96
N GLU A 58 29.15 -3.88 -64.24
CA GLU A 58 30.13 -4.49 -63.34
C GLU A 58 31.05 -3.45 -62.67
N ALA A 59 31.59 -3.76 -61.49
CA ALA A 59 33.04 -4.00 -61.29
C ALA A 59 33.48 -3.91 -59.81
N ASN A 60 34.34 -4.87 -59.44
CA ASN A 60 35.36 -4.89 -58.36
C ASN A 60 34.82 -4.99 -56.91
N GLY A 61 35.15 -5.99 -56.09
CA GLY A 61 36.36 -6.82 -56.02
C GLY A 61 37.11 -6.49 -54.73
N ALA A 62 36.83 -7.18 -53.62
CA ALA A 62 37.69 -7.22 -52.43
C ALA A 62 37.31 -8.38 -51.50
N GLU A 63 38.34 -9.02 -50.97
CA GLU A 63 38.41 -10.38 -50.45
C GLU A 63 37.82 -10.56 -49.04
N LYS A 64 37.34 -11.78 -48.76
CA LYS A 64 37.01 -12.27 -47.40
C LYS A 64 38.24 -12.90 -46.75
N PRO A 65 38.51 -12.68 -45.45
CA PRO A 65 39.37 -13.55 -44.67
C PRO A 65 38.59 -14.68 -43.97
N PRO A 66 39.26 -15.79 -43.59
CA PRO A 66 38.65 -17.10 -43.40
C PRO A 66 38.07 -17.34 -42.00
N ARG A 67 37.04 -18.20 -41.96
CA ARG A 67 36.43 -18.77 -40.77
C ARG A 67 37.42 -19.73 -40.08
N ARG A 68 37.78 -19.43 -38.82
CA ARG A 68 38.44 -20.40 -37.93
C ARG A 68 37.40 -21.30 -37.27
N ILE A 69 37.45 -22.57 -37.62
CA ILE A 69 36.85 -23.68 -36.88
C ILE A 69 37.79 -23.95 -35.69
N VAL A 70 37.30 -23.80 -34.46
CA VAL A 70 38.03 -24.26 -33.25
C VAL A 70 37.21 -25.37 -32.61
N SER A 71 37.85 -26.54 -32.61
CA SER A 71 37.49 -27.80 -31.97
C SER A 71 37.09 -27.65 -30.50
N ARG A 72 35.92 -28.18 -30.14
CA ARG A 72 35.48 -28.42 -28.76
C ARG A 72 36.02 -29.78 -28.31
N ASN A 73 36.96 -29.77 -27.37
CA ASN A 73 37.12 -30.85 -26.41
C ASN A 73 37.97 -30.35 -25.23
N SER A 74 37.34 -30.22 -24.05
CA SER A 74 37.88 -30.73 -22.79
C SER A 74 36.97 -30.35 -21.63
N ASN A 75 36.43 -31.36 -20.98
CA ASN A 75 36.02 -31.36 -19.58
C ASN A 75 36.98 -30.57 -18.70
N ARG A 76 36.50 -29.54 -17.98
CA ARG A 76 37.10 -29.12 -16.71
C ARG A 76 36.02 -28.66 -15.74
N ASN A 77 36.12 -29.22 -14.54
CA ASN A 77 35.39 -28.90 -13.34
C ASN A 77 35.33 -27.39 -13.08
N LEU A 78 34.12 -26.84 -13.01
CA LEU A 78 33.85 -25.42 -12.74
C LEU A 78 33.65 -25.21 -11.23
N SER A 79 34.65 -24.64 -10.57
CA SER A 79 34.54 -24.12 -9.20
C SER A 79 35.20 -22.74 -9.03
N GLY A 80 35.17 -21.90 -10.07
CA GLY A 80 35.64 -20.50 -10.00
C GLY A 80 34.71 -19.55 -10.75
N PRO A 81 34.57 -18.28 -10.32
CA PRO A 81 33.75 -17.30 -11.03
C PRO A 81 34.34 -16.98 -12.42
N PRO A 82 33.50 -16.76 -13.45
CA PRO A 82 33.96 -16.57 -14.82
C PRO A 82 34.78 -15.27 -15.00
N PRO A 83 35.79 -15.27 -15.89
CA PRO A 83 36.59 -14.11 -16.29
C PRO A 83 35.76 -12.88 -16.71
N ARG A 84 36.36 -11.68 -16.62
CA ARG A 84 35.71 -10.40 -16.97
C ARG A 84 35.36 -10.27 -18.46
N GLU A 85 36.14 -10.89 -19.34
CA GLU A 85 35.90 -10.87 -20.79
C GLU A 85 34.76 -11.82 -21.18
N ASP A 86 34.57 -12.89 -20.40
CA ASP A 86 33.52 -13.88 -20.64
C ASP A 86 32.13 -13.32 -20.35
N ILE A 87 31.99 -12.42 -19.36
CA ILE A 87 30.67 -11.84 -19.03
C ILE A 87 30.20 -10.81 -20.06
N THR A 88 31.11 -10.02 -20.63
CA THR A 88 30.73 -9.01 -21.63
C THR A 88 30.33 -9.68 -22.93
N GLN A 89 31.04 -10.74 -23.33
CA GLN A 89 30.67 -11.58 -24.46
C GLN A 89 29.33 -12.29 -24.23
N HIS A 90 29.11 -12.87 -23.04
CA HIS A 90 27.85 -13.50 -22.66
C HIS A 90 26.68 -12.53 -22.73
N VAL A 91 26.83 -11.32 -22.18
CA VAL A 91 25.75 -10.31 -22.20
C VAL A 91 25.47 -9.83 -23.63
N GLN A 92 26.51 -9.68 -24.45
CA GLN A 92 26.35 -9.31 -25.86
C GLN A 92 25.69 -10.42 -26.68
N SER A 93 26.07 -11.68 -26.49
CA SER A 93 25.50 -12.82 -27.23
C SER A 93 24.06 -13.12 -26.82
N GLU A 94 23.77 -13.09 -25.52
CA GLU A 94 22.47 -13.48 -25.00
C GLU A 94 21.42 -12.39 -25.13
N TYR A 95 21.81 -11.11 -25.03
CA TYR A 95 20.85 -10.00 -24.97
C TYR A 95 21.05 -8.94 -26.06
N GLY A 96 22.14 -9.01 -26.84
CA GLY A 96 22.49 -7.96 -27.81
C GLY A 96 22.87 -6.63 -27.15
N ILE A 97 23.22 -6.65 -25.86
CA ILE A 97 23.61 -5.45 -25.10
C ILE A 97 25.08 -5.14 -25.38
N CYS A 98 25.38 -3.88 -25.68
CA CYS A 98 26.74 -3.44 -25.96
C CYS A 98 27.63 -3.57 -24.70
N PRO A 99 28.86 -4.10 -24.79
CA PRO A 99 29.79 -4.17 -23.66
C PRO A 99 30.05 -2.81 -22.97
N SER A 100 29.97 -1.70 -23.70
CA SER A 100 30.12 -0.36 -23.12
C SER A 100 28.95 0.07 -22.24
N SER A 101 27.80 -0.60 -22.34
CA SER A 101 26.59 -0.32 -21.56
C SER A 101 26.54 -1.07 -20.23
N VAL A 102 27.51 -1.95 -19.96
CA VAL A 102 27.65 -2.63 -18.66
C VAL A 102 28.85 -2.10 -17.88
N ASP A 103 28.76 -2.17 -16.56
CA ASP A 103 29.88 -1.85 -15.65
C ASP A 103 30.42 -3.13 -15.02
N VAL A 104 31.54 -3.62 -15.58
CA VAL A 104 32.23 -4.82 -15.10
C VAL A 104 33.18 -4.55 -13.92
N ASN A 105 33.39 -3.28 -13.55
CA ASN A 105 34.28 -2.90 -12.45
C ASN A 105 33.55 -2.86 -11.09
N ILE A 106 32.30 -3.29 -11.05
CA ILE A 106 31.53 -3.29 -9.81
C ILE A 106 32.13 -4.29 -8.81
N GLN A 107 32.24 -3.85 -7.56
CA GLN A 107 32.74 -4.65 -6.45
C GLN A 107 31.84 -5.87 -6.17
N ARG A 108 32.44 -7.07 -6.15
CA ARG A 108 31.79 -8.37 -5.96
C ARG A 108 32.31 -9.02 -4.66
N ASN A 109 31.50 -9.01 -3.60
CA ASN A 109 31.91 -9.47 -2.27
C ASN A 109 31.17 -10.74 -1.79
N GLY A 110 30.78 -11.66 -2.69
CA GLY A 110 30.08 -12.88 -2.30
C GLY A 110 28.77 -12.62 -1.54
N GLU A 111 27.96 -11.70 -2.06
CA GLU A 111 26.87 -11.10 -1.29
C GLU A 111 25.66 -12.03 -1.17
N ASN A 112 25.27 -12.37 0.07
CA ASN A 112 24.04 -13.12 0.37
C ASN A 112 22.84 -12.20 0.65
N ASP A 113 23.08 -10.91 0.93
CA ASP A 113 22.03 -9.90 1.12
C ASP A 113 21.38 -9.54 -0.24
N LEU A 114 20.08 -9.82 -0.33
CA LEU A 114 19.26 -9.55 -1.51
C LEU A 114 19.28 -8.07 -1.89
N PHE A 115 19.27 -7.14 -0.93
CA PHE A 115 19.18 -5.71 -1.20
C PHE A 115 20.46 -5.18 -1.84
N LYS A 116 21.61 -5.57 -1.31
CA LYS A 116 22.92 -5.21 -1.87
C LYS A 116 23.13 -5.86 -3.24
N LEU A 117 22.76 -7.14 -3.41
CA LEU A 117 22.81 -7.81 -4.72
C LEU A 117 21.91 -7.10 -5.74
N SER A 118 20.71 -6.68 -5.35
CA SER A 118 19.78 -5.97 -6.24
C SER A 118 20.29 -4.59 -6.65
N LYS A 119 20.96 -3.88 -5.73
CA LYS A 119 21.63 -2.61 -6.01
C LYS A 119 22.79 -2.80 -7.00
N ARG A 120 23.54 -3.89 -6.87
CA ARG A 120 24.60 -4.28 -7.82
C ARG A 120 24.04 -4.56 -9.21
N TRP A 121 22.95 -5.33 -9.31
CA TRP A 121 22.24 -5.55 -10.58
C TRP A 121 21.79 -4.23 -11.22
N SER A 122 21.26 -3.29 -10.43
CA SER A 122 20.86 -1.97 -10.92
C SER A 122 22.05 -1.13 -11.40
N ALA A 123 23.21 -1.22 -10.75
CA ALA A 123 24.41 -0.50 -11.12
C ALA A 123 25.12 -1.13 -12.35
N PHE A 124 25.03 -2.44 -12.50
CA PHE A 124 25.68 -3.20 -13.59
C PHE A 124 25.24 -2.76 -14.97
N PHE A 125 23.95 -2.48 -15.16
CA PHE A 125 23.45 -1.91 -16.41
C PHE A 125 23.47 -0.39 -16.32
N LYS A 126 24.15 0.29 -17.25
CA LYS A 126 24.21 1.76 -17.26
C LYS A 126 22.85 2.36 -17.58
N CYS A 127 22.12 1.81 -18.55
CA CYS A 127 20.79 2.29 -18.94
C CYS A 127 19.64 1.40 -18.44
N GLU A 128 18.44 1.98 -18.35
CA GLU A 128 17.22 1.27 -17.91
C GLU A 128 16.79 0.18 -18.90
N LYS A 129 16.97 0.44 -20.20
CA LYS A 129 16.55 -0.46 -21.28
C LYS A 129 17.26 -1.81 -21.20
N ASP A 130 18.56 -1.83 -20.93
CA ASP A 130 19.35 -3.07 -20.88
C ASP A 130 18.92 -3.98 -19.74
N LEU A 131 18.68 -3.41 -18.54
CA LEU A 131 18.10 -4.15 -17.41
C LEU A 131 16.70 -4.69 -17.75
N HIS A 132 15.87 -3.88 -18.40
CA HIS A 132 14.54 -4.26 -18.84
C HIS A 132 14.57 -5.39 -19.87
N ASP A 133 15.52 -5.39 -20.80
CA ASP A 133 15.69 -6.41 -21.83
C ASP A 133 16.07 -7.77 -21.22
N VAL A 134 16.95 -7.79 -20.22
CA VAL A 134 17.29 -9.02 -19.47
C VAL A 134 16.07 -9.59 -18.75
N ILE A 135 15.35 -8.75 -18.00
CA ILE A 135 14.15 -9.18 -17.26
C ILE A 135 13.04 -9.62 -18.22
N ASN A 136 12.85 -8.93 -19.34
CA ASN A 136 11.89 -9.31 -20.36
C ASN A 136 12.22 -10.64 -21.02
N LYS A 137 13.50 -10.93 -21.26
CA LYS A 137 13.92 -12.24 -21.78
C LYS A 137 13.48 -13.32 -20.80
N TYR A 138 13.79 -13.19 -19.51
CA TYR A 138 13.31 -14.12 -18.48
C TYR A 138 11.78 -14.26 -18.48
N ILE A 139 11.03 -13.15 -18.54
CA ILE A 139 9.56 -13.19 -18.57
C ILE A 139 9.04 -13.96 -19.80
N LYS A 140 9.68 -13.82 -20.96
CA LYS A 140 9.29 -14.47 -22.23
C LYS A 140 9.69 -15.95 -22.27
N THR A 141 10.92 -16.28 -21.91
CA THR A 141 11.50 -17.63 -22.04
C THR A 141 11.25 -18.50 -20.82
N ASN A 142 10.96 -17.90 -19.66
CA ASN A 142 10.94 -18.57 -18.36
C ASN A 142 12.31 -19.20 -17.98
N GLN A 143 13.39 -18.80 -18.64
CA GLN A 143 14.74 -19.28 -18.37
C GLN A 143 15.53 -18.19 -17.64
N MET A 144 15.94 -18.50 -16.42
CA MET A 144 16.73 -17.60 -15.58
C MET A 144 18.20 -17.69 -15.99
N ASP A 145 18.87 -16.55 -16.12
CA ASP A 145 20.30 -16.50 -16.41
C ASP A 145 21.12 -16.68 -15.13
N TYR A 146 21.27 -17.93 -14.71
CA TYR A 146 22.05 -18.29 -13.52
C TYR A 146 23.52 -17.92 -13.67
N HIS A 147 24.05 -17.84 -14.90
CA HIS A 147 25.43 -17.44 -15.15
C HIS A 147 25.66 -15.98 -14.76
N LEU A 148 24.77 -15.08 -15.21
CA LEU A 148 24.83 -13.67 -14.85
C LEU A 148 24.52 -13.44 -13.35
N HIS A 149 23.57 -14.18 -12.77
CA HIS A 149 23.32 -14.13 -11.32
C HIS A 149 24.53 -14.57 -10.50
N ALA A 150 25.19 -15.67 -10.88
CA ALA A 150 26.39 -16.16 -10.21
C ALA A 150 27.56 -15.17 -10.34
N TYR A 151 27.77 -14.61 -11.54
CA TYR A 151 28.79 -13.58 -11.75
C TYR A 151 28.57 -12.37 -10.84
N LEU A 152 27.34 -11.87 -10.76
CA LEU A 152 27.01 -10.70 -9.95
C LEU A 152 26.99 -11.00 -8.45
N ARG A 153 26.71 -12.24 -8.03
CA ARG A 153 26.83 -12.64 -6.62
C ARG A 153 28.30 -12.55 -6.15
N GLY A 154 29.23 -12.97 -7.01
CA GLY A 154 30.66 -13.05 -6.72
C GLY A 154 31.06 -14.38 -6.06
N PRO A 155 32.37 -14.67 -5.93
CA PRO A 155 32.82 -15.85 -5.21
C PRO A 155 32.38 -15.78 -3.74
N PRO A 156 32.01 -16.92 -3.12
CA PRO A 156 31.74 -16.94 -1.68
C PRO A 156 32.98 -16.48 -0.92
N SER A 157 32.81 -15.60 0.07
CA SER A 157 33.91 -15.12 0.92
C SER A 157 34.59 -16.30 1.63
N GLU A 158 35.92 -16.30 1.69
CA GLU A 158 36.73 -17.36 2.33
C GLU A 158 36.43 -17.51 3.84
N GLU A 159 35.82 -16.51 4.47
CA GLU A 159 35.37 -16.56 5.88
C GLU A 159 34.21 -17.56 6.13
N ALA A 160 33.57 -18.09 5.08
CA ALA A 160 32.51 -19.08 5.20
C ALA A 160 33.00 -20.55 5.10
N GLN A 161 34.32 -20.79 4.98
CA GLN A 161 34.91 -22.14 4.92
C GLN A 161 35.37 -22.67 6.28
N GLY A 162 34.65 -22.35 7.36
CA GLY A 162 34.72 -23.09 8.61
C GLY A 162 33.90 -24.37 8.50
N GLY A 163 34.56 -25.53 8.47
CA GLY A 163 33.98 -26.84 8.21
C GLY A 163 32.71 -27.15 9.01
N GLY A 164 31.65 -27.47 8.26
CA GLY A 164 30.41 -28.07 8.75
C GLY A 164 29.69 -28.73 7.58
N ASP A 165 29.48 -30.04 7.71
CA ASP A 165 28.84 -30.95 6.76
C ASP A 165 27.63 -30.33 6.02
N VAL A 166 27.62 -30.43 4.68
CA VAL A 166 26.66 -29.78 3.79
C VAL A 166 25.28 -30.44 3.87
N LYS A 167 24.48 -30.03 4.85
CA LYS A 167 23.01 -30.02 4.75
C LYS A 167 22.56 -28.57 4.52
N GLY A 168 22.41 -28.13 3.27
CA GLY A 168 21.94 -26.74 3.06
C GLY A 168 21.98 -26.15 1.66
N ARG A 169 21.85 -26.94 0.59
CA ARG A 169 21.56 -26.30 -0.71
C ARG A 169 20.11 -25.82 -0.67
N PRO A 170 19.81 -24.51 -0.81
CA PRO A 170 18.42 -24.05 -0.85
C PRO A 170 17.71 -24.79 -2.00
N PRO A 171 16.45 -25.21 -1.82
CA PRO A 171 15.68 -25.83 -2.89
C PRO A 171 15.77 -24.98 -4.16
N LYS A 172 15.88 -25.60 -5.33
CA LYS A 172 15.94 -24.92 -6.65
C LYS A 172 14.89 -23.80 -6.80
N MET A 173 13.74 -23.99 -6.15
CA MET A 173 12.64 -23.02 -6.05
C MET A 173 13.00 -21.75 -5.25
N GLU A 174 13.66 -21.86 -4.10
CA GLU A 174 14.01 -20.69 -3.27
C GLU A 174 15.06 -19.81 -3.93
N GLU A 175 16.06 -20.41 -4.56
CA GLU A 175 17.03 -19.65 -5.34
C GLU A 175 16.36 -18.92 -6.50
N GLN A 176 15.44 -19.59 -7.21
CA GLN A 176 14.68 -18.95 -8.27
C GLN A 176 13.80 -17.80 -7.74
N LEU A 177 13.14 -17.98 -6.59
CA LEU A 177 12.36 -16.93 -5.94
C LEU A 177 13.23 -15.72 -5.58
N ARG A 178 14.37 -15.95 -4.93
CA ARG A 178 15.34 -14.90 -4.59
C ARG A 178 15.80 -14.14 -5.83
N ASN A 179 16.12 -14.83 -6.92
CA ASN A 179 16.53 -14.19 -8.17
C ASN A 179 15.41 -13.33 -8.79
N ILE A 180 14.14 -13.75 -8.70
CA ILE A 180 13.00 -12.93 -9.14
C ILE A 180 12.85 -11.68 -8.26
N LEU A 181 12.99 -11.83 -6.94
CA LEU A 181 12.95 -10.70 -6.00
C LEU A 181 14.10 -9.71 -6.26
N THR A 182 15.28 -10.21 -6.63
CA THR A 182 16.41 -9.38 -7.08
C THR A 182 16.00 -8.52 -8.28
N TYR A 183 15.36 -9.11 -9.32
CA TYR A 183 14.87 -8.32 -10.45
C TYR A 183 13.87 -7.23 -10.05
N ILE A 184 12.91 -7.54 -9.16
CA ILE A 184 11.92 -6.56 -8.69
C ILE A 184 12.63 -5.38 -7.98
N MET A 185 13.57 -5.68 -7.08
CA MET A 185 14.31 -4.64 -6.36
C MET A 185 15.30 -3.87 -7.25
N SER A 186 15.90 -4.50 -8.25
CA SER A 186 16.78 -3.81 -9.20
C SER A 186 16.01 -2.81 -10.05
N LEU A 187 14.79 -3.13 -10.50
CA LEU A 187 13.91 -2.17 -11.17
C LEU A 187 13.61 -0.96 -10.26
N PHE A 188 13.36 -1.22 -8.97
CA PHE A 188 13.11 -0.17 -7.99
C PHE A 188 14.33 0.75 -7.78
N TYR A 189 15.53 0.18 -7.61
CA TYR A 189 16.76 0.97 -7.47
C TYR A 189 17.12 1.75 -8.73
N LYS A 190 16.75 1.24 -9.91
CA LYS A 190 16.91 1.93 -11.19
C LYS A 190 15.81 2.95 -11.46
N HIS A 191 14.85 3.12 -10.55
CA HIS A 191 13.68 4.01 -10.69
C HIS A 191 12.76 3.69 -11.89
N ILE A 192 12.72 2.43 -12.33
CA ILE A 192 11.85 1.98 -13.43
C ILE A 192 10.43 1.68 -12.89
N GLU A 193 9.48 2.59 -13.14
CA GLU A 193 8.07 2.45 -12.73
C GLU A 193 7.22 1.58 -13.69
N ASP A 194 7.67 0.35 -14.02
CA ASP A 194 6.88 -0.60 -14.85
C ASP A 194 6.14 -1.64 -14.02
N TYR A 195 4.96 -1.27 -13.53
CA TYR A 195 4.09 -2.16 -12.75
C TYR A 195 3.60 -3.39 -13.53
N ASN A 196 3.65 -3.39 -14.87
CA ASN A 196 3.27 -4.59 -15.63
C ASN A 196 4.35 -5.65 -15.52
N VAL A 197 5.63 -5.26 -15.60
CA VAL A 197 6.77 -6.16 -15.39
C VAL A 197 6.74 -6.72 -13.98
N VAL A 198 6.56 -5.86 -12.96
CA VAL A 198 6.43 -6.31 -11.56
C VAL A 198 5.28 -7.31 -11.41
N SER A 199 4.12 -7.05 -12.04
CA SER A 199 2.99 -7.98 -12.02
C SER A 199 3.32 -9.34 -12.65
N LEU A 200 4.03 -9.36 -13.79
CA LEU A 200 4.40 -10.61 -14.47
C LEU A 200 5.41 -11.40 -13.63
N LEU A 201 6.35 -10.72 -12.98
CA LEU A 201 7.28 -11.34 -12.03
C LEU A 201 6.54 -11.89 -10.80
N SER A 202 5.56 -11.16 -10.25
CA SER A 202 4.71 -11.68 -9.17
C SER A 202 3.95 -12.94 -9.59
N GLU A 203 3.45 -13.00 -10.83
CA GLU A 203 2.76 -14.19 -11.34
C GLU A 203 3.71 -15.40 -11.42
N ARG A 204 4.98 -15.18 -11.79
CA ARG A 204 6.01 -16.23 -11.75
C ARG A 204 6.22 -16.75 -10.33
N ILE A 205 6.29 -15.85 -9.33
CA ILE A 205 6.38 -16.24 -7.92
C ILE A 205 5.18 -17.10 -7.51
N VAL A 206 3.95 -16.67 -7.83
CA VAL A 206 2.73 -17.44 -7.51
C VAL A 206 2.78 -18.85 -8.12
N ARG A 207 3.24 -18.98 -9.37
CA ARG A 207 3.39 -20.30 -10.02
C ARG A 207 4.43 -21.17 -9.32
N LEU A 208 5.55 -20.60 -8.88
CA LEU A 208 6.54 -21.32 -8.08
C LEU A 208 5.93 -21.83 -6.77
N LEU A 209 5.20 -20.98 -6.04
CA LEU A 209 4.54 -21.33 -4.77
C LEU A 209 3.45 -22.40 -4.91
N ASN A 210 2.87 -22.54 -6.10
CA ASN A 210 1.84 -23.55 -6.39
C ASN A 210 2.43 -24.88 -6.89
N GLY A 211 3.75 -25.09 -6.77
CA GLY A 211 4.41 -26.35 -7.15
C GLY A 211 4.51 -26.54 -8.66
N GLY A 212 4.64 -25.44 -9.42
CA GLY A 212 4.57 -25.43 -10.87
C GLY A 212 5.42 -26.51 -11.56
N SER A 213 4.76 -27.60 -11.95
CA SER A 213 5.20 -28.43 -13.07
C SER A 213 5.16 -27.54 -14.30
N SER A 214 6.33 -27.33 -14.91
CA SER A 214 6.36 -26.79 -16.27
C SER A 214 5.74 -27.84 -17.20
N PRO A 215 4.93 -27.47 -18.21
CA PRO A 215 4.47 -28.42 -19.22
C PRO A 215 5.58 -28.83 -20.21
N SER A 216 6.84 -28.41 -20.05
CA SER A 216 7.88 -28.64 -21.05
C SER A 216 8.68 -29.92 -20.86
N ASP A 217 8.49 -30.64 -19.74
CA ASP A 217 9.36 -31.78 -19.40
C ASP A 217 8.61 -33.13 -19.45
N ALA A 218 7.40 -33.16 -20.02
CA ALA A 218 6.57 -34.37 -20.13
C ALA A 218 6.49 -34.92 -21.57
N HIS A 219 7.62 -34.89 -22.29
CA HIS A 219 7.70 -35.43 -23.64
C HIS A 219 8.99 -36.21 -23.87
N GLU A 220 9.21 -37.24 -23.06
CA GLU A 220 10.01 -38.41 -23.38
C GLU A 220 9.67 -39.46 -22.30
N ASP A 221 9.60 -40.73 -22.69
CA ASP A 221 9.24 -41.89 -21.85
C ASP A 221 7.74 -42.21 -21.72
N ALA A 222 7.11 -42.43 -22.88
CA ALA A 222 5.95 -43.31 -22.97
C ALA A 222 6.28 -44.51 -23.87
N HIS A 223 7.03 -45.48 -23.35
CA HIS A 223 7.01 -46.86 -23.86
C HIS A 223 7.30 -47.88 -22.75
N ALA A 224 6.44 -48.91 -22.73
CA ALA A 224 6.53 -50.22 -22.08
C ALA A 224 6.01 -50.38 -20.64
N GLY A 225 5.01 -51.26 -20.50
CA GLY A 225 4.80 -52.05 -19.28
C GLY A 225 3.36 -52.13 -18.76
N ALA A 226 2.50 -52.90 -19.43
CA ALA A 226 1.22 -53.31 -18.87
C ALA A 226 1.42 -54.40 -17.80
N SER A 227 0.91 -54.19 -16.58
CA SER A 227 0.47 -55.27 -15.69
C SER A 227 -0.66 -54.76 -14.79
N ALA A 228 -1.84 -55.34 -14.99
CA ALA A 228 -2.98 -55.18 -14.10
C ALA A 228 -2.78 -56.04 -12.84
N ASP A 229 -2.93 -55.44 -11.67
CA ASP A 229 -3.70 -55.96 -10.53
C ASP A 229 -3.35 -55.18 -9.24
N ALA A 230 -4.30 -55.21 -8.29
CA ALA A 230 -4.24 -54.78 -6.90
C ALA A 230 -4.73 -53.35 -6.54
N THR A 231 -6.05 -53.32 -6.29
CA THR A 231 -6.71 -52.86 -5.05
C THR A 231 -6.62 -51.39 -4.62
N ALA A 232 -7.82 -50.83 -4.53
CA ALA A 232 -8.22 -49.60 -3.87
C ALA A 232 -7.72 -49.50 -2.42
N ASP A 233 -6.93 -48.47 -2.15
CA ASP A 233 -6.96 -47.76 -0.86
C ASP A 233 -6.55 -46.29 -1.07
N GLY A 234 -7.55 -45.48 -1.41
CA GLY A 234 -7.39 -44.07 -1.76
C GLY A 234 -7.27 -43.17 -0.53
N ARG A 235 -6.18 -43.30 0.25
CA ARG A 235 -5.68 -42.17 1.04
C ARG A 235 -4.74 -41.36 0.15
N ALA A 236 -5.25 -40.25 -0.39
CA ALA A 236 -4.38 -39.21 -0.89
C ALA A 236 -3.52 -38.71 0.28
N THR A 237 -2.33 -39.27 0.44
CA THR A 237 -1.27 -38.63 1.20
C THR A 237 -1.09 -37.24 0.61
N HIS A 238 -1.33 -36.22 1.43
CA HIS A 238 -0.92 -34.84 1.17
C HIS A 238 0.60 -34.85 0.99
N GLU A 239 1.08 -35.25 -0.19
CA GLU A 239 2.49 -35.12 -0.55
C GLU A 239 2.85 -33.63 -0.47
N GLY A 240 3.90 -33.36 0.30
CA GLY A 240 4.18 -32.09 0.94
C GLY A 240 4.08 -30.91 -0.02
N SER A 241 3.22 -29.96 0.32
CA SER A 241 3.32 -28.62 -0.24
C SER A 241 4.77 -28.12 -0.08
N PRO A 242 5.37 -27.49 -1.10
CA PRO A 242 6.74 -27.01 -1.00
C PRO A 242 6.88 -26.12 0.23
N ARG A 243 7.65 -26.60 1.22
CA ARG A 243 7.94 -25.84 2.45
C ARG A 243 8.91 -24.74 2.07
N LEU A 244 8.39 -23.52 1.97
CA LEU A 244 9.20 -22.32 1.79
C LEU A 244 9.73 -21.88 3.14
N ASP A 245 11.03 -21.56 3.22
CA ASP A 245 11.62 -21.06 4.45
C ASP A 245 10.97 -19.75 4.92
N LYS A 246 10.78 -19.63 6.24
CA LYS A 246 10.18 -18.46 6.89
C LYS A 246 10.96 -17.19 6.55
N ALA A 247 12.29 -17.23 6.53
CA ALA A 247 13.09 -16.05 6.22
C ALA A 247 12.84 -15.58 4.77
N THR A 248 12.70 -16.51 3.82
CA THR A 248 12.39 -16.18 2.42
C THR A 248 10.99 -15.54 2.28
N ILE A 249 10.00 -15.99 3.06
CA ILE A 249 8.69 -15.33 3.10
C ILE A 249 8.82 -13.90 3.61
N LEU A 250 9.50 -13.69 4.74
CA LEU A 250 9.69 -12.37 5.35
C LEU A 250 10.44 -11.42 4.41
N THR A 251 11.54 -11.86 3.77
CA THR A 251 12.24 -11.08 2.74
C THR A 251 11.31 -10.70 1.58
N THR A 252 10.41 -11.60 1.17
CA THR A 252 9.40 -11.26 0.14
C THR A 252 8.48 -10.14 0.61
N LEU A 253 8.01 -10.19 1.87
CA LEU A 253 7.19 -9.12 2.44
C LEU A 253 7.94 -7.78 2.46
N GLU A 254 9.22 -7.78 2.84
CA GLU A 254 10.07 -6.59 2.85
C GLU A 254 10.21 -5.97 1.46
N VAL A 255 10.58 -6.77 0.46
CA VAL A 255 10.73 -6.33 -0.94
C VAL A 255 9.46 -5.64 -1.44
N TYR A 256 8.30 -6.28 -1.26
CA TYR A 256 7.02 -5.70 -1.69
C TYR A 256 6.62 -4.47 -0.89
N ASN A 257 7.02 -4.39 0.38
CA ASN A 257 6.85 -3.18 1.17
C ASN A 257 7.72 -2.03 0.63
N TYR A 258 8.94 -2.29 0.18
CA TYR A 258 9.80 -1.27 -0.44
C TYR A 258 9.23 -0.77 -1.77
N VAL A 259 8.91 -1.68 -2.70
CA VAL A 259 8.40 -1.30 -4.02
C VAL A 259 6.95 -0.82 -4.01
N ASN A 260 6.26 -0.95 -2.87
CA ASN A 260 4.88 -0.53 -2.66
C ASN A 260 3.90 -1.12 -3.69
N ALA A 261 4.12 -2.37 -4.08
CA ALA A 261 3.29 -3.11 -5.02
C ALA A 261 2.26 -3.97 -4.28
N MET A 262 1.03 -4.06 -4.80
CA MET A 262 -0.04 -4.88 -4.22
C MET A 262 -0.29 -6.12 -5.08
N ASN A 263 -0.42 -7.29 -4.45
CA ASN A 263 -0.78 -8.53 -5.13
C ASN A 263 -1.58 -9.46 -4.21
N ASP A 264 -2.89 -9.58 -4.44
CA ASP A 264 -3.78 -10.35 -3.55
C ASP A 264 -3.43 -11.84 -3.53
N GLU A 265 -3.21 -12.43 -4.70
CA GLU A 265 -3.02 -13.88 -4.80
C GLU A 265 -1.70 -14.31 -4.17
N LEU A 266 -0.64 -13.55 -4.43
CA LEU A 266 0.67 -13.79 -3.83
C LEU A 266 0.60 -13.66 -2.30
N PHE A 267 0.02 -12.57 -1.80
CA PHE A 267 0.02 -12.32 -0.35
C PHE A 267 -0.95 -13.21 0.42
N ASP A 268 -2.08 -13.61 -0.17
CA ASP A 268 -2.95 -14.63 0.43
C ASP A 268 -2.18 -15.95 0.66
N ARG A 269 -1.37 -16.35 -0.33
CA ARG A 269 -0.53 -17.54 -0.23
C ARG A 269 0.61 -17.38 0.78
N LEU A 270 1.36 -16.27 0.70
CA LEU A 270 2.48 -16.00 1.62
C LEU A 270 2.01 -15.90 3.07
N PHE A 271 0.89 -15.23 3.33
CA PHE A 271 0.33 -15.13 4.67
C PHE A 271 -0.21 -16.47 5.18
N SER A 272 -0.73 -17.33 4.30
CA SER A 272 -1.14 -18.69 4.68
C SER A 272 0.07 -19.52 5.11
N LEU A 273 1.13 -19.54 4.28
CA LEU A 273 2.39 -20.24 4.59
C LEU A 273 3.05 -19.71 5.87
N LEU A 274 3.10 -18.39 6.03
CA LEU A 274 3.67 -17.79 7.25
C LEU A 274 2.84 -18.12 8.49
N ASN A 275 1.52 -18.15 8.36
CA ASN A 275 0.65 -18.55 9.46
C ASN A 275 0.87 -20.02 9.85
N GLU A 276 1.02 -20.91 8.88
CA GLU A 276 1.40 -22.31 9.12
C GLU A 276 2.72 -22.39 9.89
N CYS A 277 3.76 -21.64 9.47
CA CYS A 277 5.03 -21.59 10.19
C CYS A 277 4.86 -21.18 11.67
N TYR A 278 3.99 -20.20 11.96
CA TYR A 278 3.74 -19.76 13.33
C TYR A 278 2.96 -20.78 14.15
N VAL A 279 1.95 -21.41 13.56
CA VAL A 279 1.12 -22.40 14.25
C VAL A 279 1.89 -23.69 14.51
N GLU A 280 2.69 -24.16 13.55
CA GLU A 280 3.53 -25.37 13.71
C GLU A 280 4.65 -25.17 14.74
N ALA A 281 5.20 -23.94 14.86
CA ALA A 281 6.24 -23.64 15.83
C ALA A 281 5.71 -23.50 17.27
N ALA A 282 4.39 -23.41 17.47
CA ALA A 282 3.80 -23.23 18.79
C ALA A 282 3.74 -24.57 19.55
N PRO A 283 4.25 -24.63 20.80
CA PRO A 283 4.08 -25.83 21.62
C PRO A 283 2.58 -26.09 21.89
N PRO A 284 2.13 -27.36 21.93
CA PRO A 284 0.73 -27.69 22.20
C PRO A 284 0.28 -27.07 23.55
N GLY A 285 -0.69 -26.15 23.50
CA GLY A 285 -1.20 -25.46 24.69
C GLY A 285 -0.28 -24.37 25.26
N GLY A 286 0.88 -24.11 24.65
CA GLY A 286 1.80 -23.06 25.08
C GLY A 286 1.61 -21.72 24.34
N PRO A 287 2.26 -20.65 24.80
CA PRO A 287 2.14 -19.31 24.22
C PRO A 287 2.76 -19.26 22.82
N LEU A 288 2.05 -18.58 21.91
CA LEU A 288 2.52 -18.34 20.55
C LEU A 288 3.54 -17.21 20.54
N THR A 289 4.82 -17.54 20.33
CA THR A 289 5.91 -16.56 20.30
C THR A 289 6.25 -16.16 18.87
N ILE A 290 5.99 -14.91 18.52
CA ILE A 290 6.45 -14.27 17.27
C ILE A 290 7.44 -13.17 17.67
N SER A 291 8.58 -13.08 16.97
CA SER A 291 9.54 -12.01 17.26
C SER A 291 8.95 -10.63 16.93
N GLU A 292 9.39 -9.60 17.62
CA GLU A 292 8.79 -8.27 17.49
C GLU A 292 8.93 -7.71 16.07
N ASP A 293 10.10 -7.87 15.45
CA ASP A 293 10.36 -7.41 14.08
C ASP A 293 9.50 -8.14 13.06
N GLU A 294 9.31 -9.45 13.23
CA GLU A 294 8.43 -10.25 12.39
C GLU A 294 6.97 -9.80 12.51
N ALA A 295 6.49 -9.55 13.73
CA ALA A 295 5.13 -9.08 13.97
C ALA A 295 4.90 -7.70 13.35
N VAL A 296 5.82 -6.76 13.53
CA VAL A 296 5.74 -5.41 12.94
C VAL A 296 5.78 -5.46 11.42
N LEU A 297 6.70 -6.24 10.83
CA LEU A 297 6.79 -6.42 9.38
C LEU A 297 5.50 -7.03 8.82
N THR A 298 4.95 -8.04 9.48
CA THR A 298 3.74 -8.73 9.03
C THR A 298 2.52 -7.81 9.11
N LEU A 299 2.32 -7.09 10.23
CA LEU A 299 1.25 -6.09 10.39
C LEU A 299 1.33 -4.97 9.34
N LYS A 300 2.54 -4.44 9.10
CA LYS A 300 2.79 -3.43 8.08
C LYS A 300 2.44 -3.96 6.68
N SER A 301 2.79 -5.21 6.39
CA SER A 301 2.50 -5.88 5.12
C SER A 301 1.00 -6.09 4.93
N LEU A 302 0.31 -6.61 5.95
CA LEU A 302 -1.14 -6.78 5.96
C LEU A 302 -1.85 -5.46 5.67
N TYR A 303 -1.46 -4.37 6.34
CA TYR A 303 -2.02 -3.04 6.10
C TYR A 303 -1.71 -2.54 4.67
N LYS A 304 -0.48 -2.68 4.18
CA LYS A 304 -0.13 -2.23 2.82
C LYS A 304 -0.88 -3.01 1.75
N GLN A 305 -1.10 -4.30 1.96
CA GLN A 305 -1.86 -5.16 1.05
C GLN A 305 -3.37 -5.07 1.25
N LYS A 306 -3.82 -4.47 2.36
CA LYS A 306 -5.23 -4.30 2.77
C LYS A 306 -5.92 -5.61 3.17
N PHE A 307 -5.17 -6.55 3.75
CA PHE A 307 -5.71 -7.81 4.28
C PHE A 307 -6.16 -7.64 5.74
N LYS A 308 -7.48 -7.54 5.94
CA LYS A 308 -8.10 -7.40 7.26
C LYS A 308 -8.52 -8.74 7.89
N ASN A 309 -9.05 -9.66 7.08
CA ASN A 309 -9.73 -10.87 7.55
C ASN A 309 -8.91 -12.14 7.26
N HIS A 310 -7.57 -12.05 7.28
CA HIS A 310 -6.72 -13.22 7.07
C HIS A 310 -6.43 -13.90 8.42
N PRO A 311 -6.40 -15.25 8.51
CA PRO A 311 -6.16 -15.96 9.77
C PRO A 311 -4.89 -15.53 10.53
N ILE A 312 -3.84 -15.17 9.80
CA ILE A 312 -2.60 -14.63 10.39
C ILE A 312 -2.81 -13.40 11.27
N VAL A 313 -3.84 -12.59 11.01
CA VAL A 313 -4.18 -11.43 11.85
C VAL A 313 -4.57 -11.90 13.25
N ASP A 314 -5.40 -12.94 13.33
CA ASP A 314 -5.86 -13.49 14.61
C ASP A 314 -4.71 -14.20 15.34
N THR A 315 -3.81 -14.83 14.60
CA THR A 315 -2.55 -15.39 15.12
C THR A 315 -1.66 -14.31 15.75
N ILE A 316 -1.47 -13.17 15.09
CA ILE A 316 -0.72 -12.03 15.66
C ILE A 316 -1.42 -11.45 16.88
N ILE A 317 -2.74 -11.24 16.83
CA ILE A 317 -3.54 -10.74 17.97
C ILE A 317 -3.39 -11.67 19.18
N ARG A 318 -3.46 -12.99 18.96
CA ARG A 318 -3.22 -14.00 20.00
C ARG A 318 -1.82 -13.88 20.58
N SER A 319 -0.80 -13.80 19.73
CA SER A 319 0.60 -13.62 20.18
C SER A 319 0.76 -12.36 21.04
N LEU A 320 0.18 -11.23 20.63
CA LEU A 320 0.23 -9.97 21.40
C LEU A 320 -0.45 -10.07 22.77
N ARG A 321 -1.55 -10.80 22.84
CA ARG A 321 -2.30 -10.99 24.10
C ARG A 321 -1.55 -11.90 25.06
N ASP A 322 -0.98 -12.98 24.53
CA ASP A 322 -0.37 -14.04 25.31
C ASP A 322 1.11 -13.72 25.63
N ALA A 323 1.72 -12.71 25.00
CA ALA A 323 3.07 -12.26 25.27
C ALA A 323 3.24 -11.78 26.72
N PRO A 324 4.24 -12.29 27.48
CA PRO A 324 4.44 -11.93 28.88
C PRO A 324 4.85 -10.46 29.05
N HIS A 325 5.64 -9.95 28.12
CA HIS A 325 6.07 -8.56 28.03
C HIS A 325 5.94 -8.10 26.58
N LEU A 326 5.41 -6.88 26.37
CA LEU A 326 5.37 -6.24 25.05
C LEU A 326 6.32 -5.05 25.08
N SER A 327 7.24 -4.96 24.11
CA SER A 327 8.03 -3.75 23.99
C SER A 327 7.15 -2.54 23.60
N PRO A 328 7.57 -1.32 23.97
CA PRO A 328 6.95 -0.09 23.49
C PRO A 328 6.92 -0.01 21.96
N HIS A 329 7.98 -0.47 21.28
CA HIS A 329 8.09 -0.44 19.83
C HIS A 329 6.99 -1.29 19.17
N LEU A 330 6.86 -2.56 19.59
CA LEU A 330 5.79 -3.43 19.09
C LEU A 330 4.41 -2.87 19.42
N SER A 331 4.23 -2.30 20.63
CA SER A 331 2.96 -1.76 21.11
C SER A 331 2.47 -0.57 20.27
N VAL A 332 3.35 0.38 19.94
CA VAL A 332 3.03 1.51 19.04
C VAL A 332 2.59 1.02 17.66
N HIS A 333 3.34 0.07 17.10
CA HIS A 333 3.06 -0.46 15.77
C HIS A 333 1.81 -1.34 15.72
N ALA A 334 1.57 -2.15 16.75
CA ALA A 334 0.37 -2.94 16.92
C ALA A 334 -0.87 -2.04 17.01
N LEU A 335 -0.82 -0.98 17.84
CA LEU A 335 -1.91 0.00 17.94
C LEU A 335 -2.27 0.58 16.58
N LEU A 336 -1.26 1.12 15.88
CA LEU A 336 -1.47 1.74 14.59
C LEU A 336 -2.03 0.76 13.55
N TYR A 337 -1.35 -0.37 13.33
CA TYR A 337 -1.71 -1.25 12.21
C TYR A 337 -2.99 -2.05 12.47
N LEU A 338 -3.27 -2.47 13.71
CA LEU A 338 -4.54 -3.12 14.02
C LEU A 338 -5.70 -2.13 13.99
N ALA A 339 -5.51 -0.86 14.37
CA ALA A 339 -6.52 0.19 14.16
C ALA A 339 -6.76 0.44 12.66
N LEU A 340 -5.69 0.52 11.87
CA LEU A 340 -5.74 0.67 10.40
C LEU A 340 -6.39 -0.51 9.68
N LEU A 341 -6.34 -1.71 10.27
CA LEU A 341 -7.04 -2.90 9.79
C LEU A 341 -8.44 -3.02 10.41
N SER A 342 -8.83 -2.17 11.36
CA SER A 342 -10.08 -2.31 12.12
C SER A 342 -10.21 -3.69 12.81
N ARG A 343 -9.12 -4.15 13.42
CA ARG A 343 -8.99 -5.46 14.11
C ARG A 343 -8.44 -5.35 15.53
N MET A 344 -8.27 -4.13 16.05
CA MET A 344 -7.92 -3.95 17.46
C MET A 344 -9.14 -4.27 18.33
N ASP A 345 -9.01 -5.28 19.20
CA ASP A 345 -10.02 -5.57 20.21
C ASP A 345 -9.68 -4.89 21.55
N ASN A 346 -10.64 -4.86 22.48
CA ASN A 346 -10.45 -4.22 23.77
C ASN A 346 -9.35 -4.89 24.60
N ARG A 347 -9.18 -6.22 24.52
CA ARG A 347 -8.18 -6.94 25.33
C ARG A 347 -6.75 -6.62 24.86
N SER A 348 -6.52 -6.64 23.55
CA SER A 348 -5.27 -6.22 22.94
C SER A 348 -5.01 -4.74 23.19
N LEU A 349 -6.03 -3.88 23.12
CA LEU A 349 -5.88 -2.46 23.43
C LEU A 349 -5.46 -2.24 24.90
N CYS A 350 -6.11 -2.92 25.86
CA CYS A 350 -5.69 -2.89 27.26
C CYS A 350 -4.22 -3.29 27.40
N ARG A 351 -3.83 -4.40 26.76
CA ARG A 351 -2.47 -4.93 26.85
C ARG A 351 -1.43 -3.96 26.30
N VAL A 352 -1.70 -3.38 25.13
CA VAL A 352 -0.88 -2.35 24.48
C VAL A 352 -0.82 -1.07 25.33
N ASN A 353 -1.91 -0.67 25.98
CA ASN A 353 -1.91 0.50 26.84
C ASN A 353 -1.09 0.24 28.11
N SER A 354 -1.23 -0.93 28.72
CA SER A 354 -0.46 -1.32 29.90
C SER A 354 1.04 -1.44 29.61
N SER A 355 1.47 -1.70 28.37
CA SER A 355 2.89 -1.70 28.00
C SER A 355 3.45 -0.30 27.71
N LEU A 356 2.60 0.65 27.33
CA LEU A 356 2.99 2.02 27.01
C LEU A 356 2.92 2.97 28.22
N PHE A 357 1.97 2.75 29.13
CA PHE A 357 1.65 3.66 30.23
C PHE A 357 1.70 2.97 31.60
N CYS A 358 2.09 3.73 32.63
CA CYS A 358 1.90 3.40 34.05
C CYS A 358 0.78 4.29 34.61
N GLY A 359 -0.09 3.72 35.44
CA GLY A 359 -1.17 4.41 36.17
C GLY A 359 -2.23 3.42 36.64
N ASP A 360 -2.79 3.60 37.84
CA ASP A 360 -3.66 2.61 38.51
C ASP A 360 -5.03 2.41 37.84
N GLN A 361 -5.41 3.19 36.82
CA GLN A 361 -6.64 2.98 36.05
C GLN A 361 -6.51 3.36 34.55
N VAL A 362 -5.71 2.61 33.78
CA VAL A 362 -5.71 2.71 32.30
C VAL A 362 -6.60 1.61 31.67
N GLY A 363 -7.66 1.20 32.36
CA GLY A 363 -8.68 0.30 31.83
C GLY A 363 -9.66 1.01 30.89
N PRO A 364 -10.26 0.32 29.91
CA PRO A 364 -11.32 0.88 29.10
C PRO A 364 -12.53 1.19 30.01
N LEU A 365 -13.05 2.41 29.93
CA LEU A 365 -14.30 2.81 30.58
C LEU A 365 -15.41 1.88 30.08
N GLY A 366 -15.73 0.87 30.88
CA GLY A 366 -16.70 -0.16 30.53
C GLY A 366 -18.14 0.34 30.61
N GLY A 367 -18.94 -0.07 29.63
CA GLY A 367 -20.32 -0.55 29.83
C GLY A 367 -21.39 0.40 30.37
N GLY A 368 -21.15 1.70 30.49
CA GLY A 368 -22.16 2.70 30.86
C GLY A 368 -22.47 3.65 29.71
N ASP A 369 -23.71 4.15 29.66
CA ASP A 369 -24.23 5.00 28.58
C ASP A 369 -23.25 6.14 28.20
N PRO A 370 -22.64 6.12 26.99
CA PRO A 370 -21.45 6.90 26.68
C PRO A 370 -21.68 8.42 26.51
N SER A 371 -22.94 8.87 26.51
CA SER A 371 -23.28 10.29 26.32
C SER A 371 -23.10 11.14 27.57
N ALA A 372 -23.30 10.58 28.77
CA ALA A 372 -23.33 11.36 30.02
C ALA A 372 -21.93 11.51 30.65
N ALA A 373 -21.11 10.44 30.63
CA ALA A 373 -19.78 10.44 31.24
C ALA A 373 -18.75 11.28 30.43
N ALA A 374 -18.85 11.28 29.10
CA ALA A 374 -18.00 12.08 28.24
C ALA A 374 -18.30 13.59 28.35
N GLU A 375 -19.58 13.97 28.52
CA GLU A 375 -19.97 15.35 28.77
C GLU A 375 -19.60 15.82 30.18
N GLY A 376 -19.67 14.95 31.19
CA GLY A 376 -19.21 15.21 32.55
C GLY A 376 -17.73 15.58 32.59
N GLY A 377 -16.86 14.71 32.05
CA GLY A 377 -15.42 14.99 31.97
C GLY A 377 -15.10 16.26 31.18
N ILE A 378 -15.82 16.54 30.08
CA ILE A 378 -15.60 17.76 29.27
C ILE A 378 -16.08 19.03 29.99
N LYS A 379 -17.20 18.99 30.74
CA LYS A 379 -17.68 20.13 31.53
C LYS A 379 -16.73 20.44 32.69
N GLU A 380 -16.17 19.41 33.30
CA GLU A 380 -15.21 19.52 34.41
C GLU A 380 -13.85 20.07 33.95
N ILE A 381 -13.36 19.60 32.79
CA ILE A 381 -12.20 20.16 32.08
C ILE A 381 -12.44 21.64 31.71
N LYS A 382 -13.64 22.02 31.23
CA LYS A 382 -13.97 23.42 30.90
C LYS A 382 -13.95 24.34 32.11
N LYS A 383 -14.51 23.89 33.24
CA LYS A 383 -14.62 24.69 34.47
C LYS A 383 -13.24 25.02 35.05
N HIS A 384 -12.31 24.07 35.00
CA HIS A 384 -10.98 24.24 35.59
C HIS A 384 -9.96 24.89 34.68
N ILE A 385 -10.04 24.70 33.34
CA ILE A 385 -9.18 25.46 32.40
C ILE A 385 -9.50 26.96 32.46
N LYS A 386 -10.75 27.32 32.74
CA LYS A 386 -11.13 28.72 33.00
C LYS A 386 -10.45 29.26 34.26
N LYS A 387 -10.44 28.48 35.35
CA LYS A 387 -9.79 28.83 36.63
C LYS A 387 -8.27 29.01 36.48
N HIS A 388 -7.59 28.09 35.78
CA HIS A 388 -6.15 28.17 35.59
C HIS A 388 -5.74 29.34 34.67
N ILE A 389 -6.60 29.77 33.75
CA ILE A 389 -6.38 30.99 32.95
C ILE A 389 -6.63 32.24 33.79
N GLU A 390 -7.62 32.23 34.70
CA GLU A 390 -7.89 33.35 35.61
C GLU A 390 -6.74 33.54 36.62
N GLU A 391 -6.20 32.46 37.18
CA GLU A 391 -5.04 32.49 38.11
C GLU A 391 -3.76 32.98 37.42
N HIS A 392 -3.49 32.57 36.17
CA HIS A 392 -2.31 33.01 35.41
C HIS A 392 -2.41 34.46 34.89
N ILE A 393 -3.62 35.03 34.84
CA ILE A 393 -3.84 36.45 34.51
C ILE A 393 -3.69 37.34 35.76
N GLU A 394 -4.09 36.84 36.93
CA GLU A 394 -3.89 37.56 38.21
C GLU A 394 -2.41 37.62 38.62
N GLU A 395 -1.63 36.56 38.33
CA GLU A 395 -0.17 36.54 38.55
C GLU A 395 0.64 37.51 37.65
N HIS A 396 0.00 38.20 36.69
CA HIS A 396 0.66 39.17 35.81
C HIS A 396 0.13 40.61 35.94
N ILE A 397 -0.77 40.88 36.89
CA ILE A 397 -1.32 42.24 37.12
C ILE A 397 -1.19 42.69 38.59
N GLY A 398 -0.79 41.83 39.53
CA GLY A 398 -0.83 42.14 40.96
C GLY A 398 0.51 42.35 41.68
N GLU A 399 1.47 43.13 41.18
CA GLU A 399 2.51 43.71 42.03
C GLU A 399 2.13 45.14 42.41
N HIS A 400 1.41 45.27 43.53
CA HIS A 400 1.52 46.33 44.56
C HIS A 400 0.22 46.42 45.36
N ILE A 401 0.32 46.02 46.64
CA ILE A 401 -0.10 46.75 47.85
C ILE A 401 -0.06 45.71 48.97
N GLU A 402 1.03 45.73 49.75
CA GLU A 402 1.02 45.20 51.11
C GLU A 402 0.36 46.24 52.02
N GLU A 403 -0.58 45.81 52.86
CA GLU A 403 -0.72 46.29 54.23
C GLU A 403 -1.60 45.33 55.00
N GLY A 404 -1.13 44.94 56.19
CA GLY A 404 -1.57 43.75 56.89
C GLY A 404 -2.77 43.94 57.81
N THR A 405 -3.20 42.83 58.41
CA THR A 405 -3.60 42.75 59.82
C THR A 405 -3.83 41.27 60.18
N THR A 406 -3.16 40.86 61.25
CA THR A 406 -3.30 39.60 61.99
C THR A 406 -4.70 39.44 62.60
N ASN A 407 -5.25 38.22 62.53
CA ASN A 407 -6.01 37.66 63.65
C ASN A 407 -6.07 36.10 63.57
N PRO A 408 -5.77 35.37 64.67
CA PRO A 408 -5.87 33.91 64.73
C PRO A 408 -7.17 33.49 65.41
N ASN A 409 -7.99 32.68 64.73
CA ASN A 409 -8.89 31.66 65.30
C ASN A 409 -9.99 31.31 64.28
N ALA A 410 -9.95 30.09 63.76
CA ALA A 410 -11.14 29.31 63.42
C ALA A 410 -10.73 27.86 63.13
N GLU A 411 -11.11 27.01 64.08
CA GLU A 411 -11.34 25.56 64.02
C GLU A 411 -11.16 24.84 62.69
N GLU A 412 -10.31 23.81 62.71
CA GLU A 412 -10.19 22.79 61.66
C GLU A 412 -11.51 22.03 61.46
N PRO A 413 -12.11 22.03 60.25
CA PRO A 413 -13.15 21.07 59.91
C PRO A 413 -12.51 19.76 59.41
N PRO A 414 -13.22 18.63 59.53
CA PRO A 414 -12.66 17.30 59.33
C PRO A 414 -12.21 17.12 57.88
N THR A 415 -11.09 16.41 57.75
CA THR A 415 -10.41 16.01 56.52
C THR A 415 -11.42 15.51 55.48
N ARG A 416 -11.83 16.40 54.57
CA ARG A 416 -12.50 16.01 53.33
C ARG A 416 -11.47 15.23 52.54
N ALA A 417 -11.77 13.96 52.23
CA ALA A 417 -11.03 13.20 51.22
C ALA A 417 -10.94 14.08 49.97
N GLU A 418 -9.73 14.55 49.66
CA GLU A 418 -9.46 15.37 48.50
C GLU A 418 -9.89 14.57 47.26
N ASN A 419 -10.91 15.06 46.56
CA ASN A 419 -11.18 14.58 45.21
C ASN A 419 -9.91 14.79 44.41
N PRO A 420 -9.32 13.74 43.79
CA PRO A 420 -8.03 13.85 43.13
C PRO A 420 -8.10 14.93 42.05
N THR A 421 -7.28 15.98 42.21
CA THR A 421 -7.16 17.08 41.27
C THR A 421 -6.78 16.55 39.88
N TRP A 422 -7.23 17.20 38.80
CA TRP A 422 -6.94 16.79 37.41
C TRP A 422 -5.43 16.66 37.13
N GLU A 423 -4.63 17.52 37.75
CA GLU A 423 -3.15 17.45 37.70
C GLU A 423 -2.65 16.12 38.27
N ASN A 424 -3.21 15.68 39.40
CA ASN A 424 -2.91 14.37 39.99
C ASN A 424 -3.22 13.22 39.02
N GLN A 425 -4.32 13.28 38.25
CA GLN A 425 -4.66 12.23 37.26
C GLN A 425 -3.76 12.26 36.01
N LEU A 426 -3.28 13.43 35.59
CA LEU A 426 -2.39 13.60 34.43
C LEU A 426 -0.92 13.28 34.77
N GLU A 427 -0.53 13.51 36.01
CA GLU A 427 0.75 13.10 36.58
C GLU A 427 0.82 11.60 36.86
N GLN A 428 -0.32 10.99 37.17
CA GLN A 428 -0.44 9.54 37.31
C GLN A 428 -0.15 8.80 36.00
N ILE A 429 -0.40 9.42 34.82
CA ILE A 429 -0.05 8.81 33.53
C ILE A 429 1.43 9.08 33.22
N LYS A 430 2.25 8.04 33.45
CA LYS A 430 3.68 8.05 33.10
C LYS A 430 3.94 7.14 31.90
N PHE A 431 4.84 7.54 31.01
CA PHE A 431 5.28 6.66 29.92
C PHE A 431 6.26 5.62 30.47
N ARG A 432 6.08 4.35 30.09
CA ARG A 432 7.02 3.27 30.47
C ARG A 432 8.36 3.34 29.76
N ALA A 433 8.40 4.05 28.63
CA ALA A 433 9.59 4.23 27.82
C ALA A 433 9.56 5.60 27.11
N PRO A 434 10.73 6.16 26.75
CA PRO A 434 10.77 7.36 25.94
C PRO A 434 10.13 7.11 24.58
N LEU A 435 9.16 7.96 24.21
CA LEU A 435 8.50 7.91 22.91
C LEU A 435 9.09 8.99 21.99
N SER A 436 9.41 8.60 20.76
CA SER A 436 9.82 9.54 19.71
C SER A 436 8.63 10.35 19.20
N ALA A 437 8.89 11.49 18.54
CA ALA A 437 7.85 12.28 17.87
C ALA A 437 7.01 11.44 16.89
N THR A 438 7.67 10.56 16.13
CA THR A 438 7.00 9.66 15.19
C THR A 438 6.06 8.69 15.91
N ASP A 439 6.47 8.15 17.07
CA ASP A 439 5.64 7.22 17.82
C ASP A 439 4.43 7.92 18.45
N CYS A 440 4.60 9.13 19.00
CA CYS A 440 3.49 9.95 19.46
C CYS A 440 2.47 10.21 18.34
N ILE A 441 2.92 10.55 17.13
CA ILE A 441 2.04 10.76 15.97
C ILE A 441 1.29 9.47 15.60
N LYS A 442 1.99 8.32 15.54
CA LYS A 442 1.37 7.02 15.23
C LYS A 442 0.31 6.66 16.26
N LEU A 443 0.59 6.85 17.55
CA LEU A 443 -0.35 6.58 18.65
C LEU A 443 -1.57 7.49 18.55
N LEU A 444 -1.38 8.82 18.46
CA LEU A 444 -2.47 9.79 18.32
C LEU A 444 -3.37 9.45 17.13
N TYR A 445 -2.77 9.16 15.97
CA TYR A 445 -3.51 8.79 14.78
C TYR A 445 -4.24 7.45 14.94
N GLY A 446 -3.59 6.45 15.54
CA GLY A 446 -4.18 5.14 15.83
C GLY A 446 -5.39 5.22 16.76
N TYR A 447 -5.32 6.00 17.85
CA TYR A 447 -6.46 6.24 18.73
C TYR A 447 -7.64 6.90 18.01
N PHE A 448 -7.36 7.87 17.14
CA PHE A 448 -8.42 8.54 16.37
C PHE A 448 -9.05 7.62 15.31
N LEU A 449 -8.32 6.62 14.81
CA LEU A 449 -8.87 5.58 13.95
C LEU A 449 -9.80 4.61 14.69
N LEU A 450 -9.51 4.30 15.96
CA LEU A 450 -10.38 3.43 16.78
C LEU A 450 -11.74 4.09 17.06
N GLY A 451 -11.76 5.43 17.13
CA GLY A 451 -12.97 6.21 17.38
C GLY A 451 -13.16 6.55 18.86
N GLU A 452 -14.13 7.43 19.12
CA GLU A 452 -14.26 8.13 20.41
C GLU A 452 -14.45 7.21 21.61
N ASN A 453 -15.08 6.04 21.43
CA ASN A 453 -15.35 5.09 22.50
C ASN A 453 -14.09 4.45 23.09
N HIS A 454 -12.96 4.53 22.39
CA HIS A 454 -11.69 3.91 22.79
C HIS A 454 -10.62 4.94 23.18
N ILE A 455 -10.98 6.23 23.22
CA ILE A 455 -10.04 7.31 23.48
C ILE A 455 -10.08 7.69 24.96
N ASN A 456 -8.95 7.51 25.64
CA ASN A 456 -8.69 8.20 26.90
C ASN A 456 -8.10 9.59 26.59
N TRP A 457 -8.87 10.66 26.85
CA TRP A 457 -8.46 12.03 26.52
C TRP A 457 -7.25 12.54 27.33
N PHE A 458 -7.01 12.01 28.53
CA PHE A 458 -5.80 12.30 29.30
C PHE A 458 -4.56 11.76 28.59
N VAL A 459 -4.65 10.53 28.07
CA VAL A 459 -3.57 9.93 27.26
C VAL A 459 -3.30 10.76 26.01
N ILE A 460 -4.35 11.22 25.31
CA ILE A 460 -4.21 12.10 24.15
C ILE A 460 -3.49 13.40 24.53
N HIS A 461 -3.88 14.03 25.65
CA HIS A 461 -3.24 15.25 26.11
C HIS A 461 -1.76 15.04 26.44
N LYS A 462 -1.42 13.97 27.18
CA LYS A 462 -0.03 13.63 27.51
C LYS A 462 0.81 13.37 26.26
N LEU A 463 0.25 12.66 25.26
CA LEU A 463 0.92 12.43 23.98
C LEU A 463 1.17 13.72 23.19
N LEU A 464 0.25 14.68 23.24
CA LEU A 464 0.42 15.98 22.59
C LEU A 464 1.51 16.82 23.26
N LEU A 465 1.57 16.80 24.60
CA LEU A 465 2.64 17.47 25.35
C LEU A 465 4.01 16.84 25.03
N ARG A 466 4.09 15.50 25.03
CA ARG A 466 5.34 14.80 24.69
C ARG A 466 5.78 15.08 23.25
N LEU A 467 4.84 15.09 22.31
CA LEU A 467 5.13 15.45 20.92
C LEU A 467 5.69 16.87 20.80
N HIS A 468 5.15 17.81 21.58
CA HIS A 468 5.65 19.18 21.61
C HIS A 468 7.06 19.27 22.20
N GLU A 469 7.35 18.55 23.29
CA GLU A 469 8.71 18.47 23.85
C GLU A 469 9.73 17.93 22.84
N GLU A 470 9.40 16.84 22.14
CA GLU A 470 10.30 16.25 21.14
C GLU A 470 10.51 17.13 19.90
N LEU A 471 9.58 18.05 19.61
CA LEU A 471 9.64 18.94 18.44
C LEU A 471 9.92 20.40 18.82
N LYS A 472 10.37 20.66 20.05
CA LYS A 472 10.73 22.01 20.50
C LYS A 472 11.96 22.56 19.76
N ASP A 473 12.85 21.67 19.31
CA ASP A 473 14.04 21.99 18.52
C ASP A 473 13.72 21.97 17.02
N GLU A 474 14.06 23.05 16.31
CA GLU A 474 13.88 23.16 14.85
C GLU A 474 14.66 22.09 14.09
N GLY A 475 15.82 21.64 14.59
CA GLY A 475 16.60 20.58 13.98
C GLY A 475 15.85 19.25 13.90
N LYS A 476 15.14 18.89 14.98
CA LYS A 476 14.31 17.67 15.05
C LYS A 476 13.09 17.76 14.14
N LEU A 477 12.51 18.95 13.98
CA LEU A 477 11.40 19.19 13.05
C LEU A 477 11.81 18.95 11.59
N LEU A 478 13.00 19.43 11.20
CA LEU A 478 13.56 19.24 9.86
C LEU A 478 13.94 17.77 9.59
N LEU A 479 14.44 17.07 10.60
CA LEU A 479 14.66 15.62 10.54
C LEU A 479 13.36 14.87 10.25
N LEU A 480 12.29 15.17 11.00
CA LEU A 480 10.97 14.55 10.79
C LEU A 480 10.45 14.78 9.36
N GLN A 481 10.67 15.98 8.81
CA GLN A 481 10.28 16.32 7.44
C GLN A 481 11.03 15.48 6.39
N LYS A 482 12.33 15.26 6.59
CA LYS A 482 13.15 14.45 5.68
C LYS A 482 12.83 12.95 5.79
N GLU A 483 12.58 12.47 7.00
CA GLU A 483 12.47 11.03 7.28
C GLU A 483 11.07 10.46 7.00
N SER A 484 9.99 11.18 7.32
CA SER A 484 8.66 10.55 7.36
C SER A 484 7.52 11.45 6.88
N LYS A 485 7.36 11.54 5.56
CA LYS A 485 6.19 12.19 4.93
C LYS A 485 4.85 11.63 5.42
N LYS A 486 4.79 10.32 5.70
CA LYS A 486 3.60 9.69 6.27
C LYS A 486 3.29 10.16 7.69
N ALA A 487 4.30 10.40 8.53
CA ALA A 487 4.08 10.97 9.85
C ALA A 487 3.53 12.40 9.76
N LEU A 488 4.07 13.23 8.87
CA LEU A 488 3.52 14.58 8.63
C LEU A 488 2.05 14.55 8.18
N HIS A 489 1.70 13.59 7.30
CA HIS A 489 0.31 13.38 6.90
C HIS A 489 -0.58 13.03 8.09
N MET A 490 -0.17 12.04 8.89
CA MET A 490 -0.90 11.61 10.09
C MET A 490 -1.06 12.76 11.09
N ALA A 491 -0.01 13.55 11.35
CA ALA A 491 -0.07 14.72 12.22
C ALA A 491 -1.06 15.78 11.71
N THR A 492 -1.12 15.99 10.39
CA THR A 492 -2.09 16.92 9.78
C THR A 492 -3.52 16.43 9.97
N ILE A 493 -3.76 15.11 9.88
CA ILE A 493 -5.06 14.51 10.17
C ILE A 493 -5.40 14.63 11.66
N VAL A 494 -4.43 14.37 12.56
CA VAL A 494 -4.59 14.54 14.03
C VAL A 494 -5.02 15.97 14.35
N ARG A 495 -4.35 16.99 13.82
CA ARG A 495 -4.76 18.39 13.99
C ARG A 495 -6.17 18.64 13.49
N THR A 496 -6.51 18.12 12.32
CA THR A 496 -7.83 18.31 11.70
C THR A 496 -8.93 17.64 12.53
N TYR A 497 -8.65 16.46 13.07
CA TYR A 497 -9.53 15.78 14.02
C TYR A 497 -9.79 16.65 15.24
N LEU A 498 -8.74 17.10 15.91
CA LEU A 498 -8.86 17.95 17.09
C LEU A 498 -9.66 19.23 16.78
N ARG A 499 -9.34 19.91 15.69
CA ARG A 499 -9.98 21.18 15.33
C ARG A 499 -11.48 21.06 15.01
N TYR A 500 -11.90 20.00 14.33
CA TYR A 500 -13.28 19.89 13.81
C TYR A 500 -14.16 18.91 14.55
N LYS A 501 -13.61 17.80 15.07
CA LYS A 501 -14.37 16.83 15.87
C LYS A 501 -14.36 17.16 17.37
N LYS A 502 -13.25 17.67 17.90
CA LYS A 502 -13.09 17.96 19.33
C LYS A 502 -12.61 19.38 19.58
N ARG A 503 -13.36 20.33 19.02
CA ARG A 503 -13.05 21.76 19.05
C ARG A 503 -12.79 22.29 20.46
N SER A 504 -13.58 21.87 21.45
CA SER A 504 -13.38 22.27 22.85
C SER A 504 -12.01 21.87 23.40
N LEU A 505 -11.53 20.67 23.09
CA LEU A 505 -10.19 20.24 23.48
C LEU A 505 -9.14 21.07 22.75
N TYR A 506 -9.29 21.23 21.43
CA TYR A 506 -8.32 21.97 20.61
C TYR A 506 -8.18 23.42 21.04
N ASP A 507 -9.28 24.13 21.29
CA ASP A 507 -9.28 25.54 21.67
C ASP A 507 -8.56 25.73 23.02
N ASN A 508 -8.70 24.75 23.92
CA ASN A 508 -8.08 24.71 25.25
C ASN A 508 -6.62 24.22 25.27
N LEU A 509 -6.06 23.74 24.15
CA LEU A 509 -4.63 23.37 24.12
C LEU A 509 -3.74 24.59 24.32
N ALA A 510 -2.57 24.38 24.94
CA ALA A 510 -1.53 25.39 25.06
C ALA A 510 -1.18 26.02 23.70
N LYS A 511 -0.87 27.32 23.70
CA LYS A 511 -0.58 28.09 22.47
C LYS A 511 0.56 27.46 21.66
N ASP A 512 1.58 26.93 22.32
CA ASP A 512 2.75 26.36 21.66
C ASP A 512 2.45 25.02 21.01
N VAL A 513 1.66 24.16 21.66
CA VAL A 513 1.16 22.90 21.04
C VAL A 513 0.33 23.20 19.79
N LYS A 514 -0.55 24.21 19.84
CA LYS A 514 -1.33 24.64 18.66
C LYS A 514 -0.43 25.17 17.53
N ARG A 515 0.64 25.89 17.88
CA ARG A 515 1.64 26.41 16.93
C ARG A 515 2.41 25.27 16.26
N MET A 516 2.91 24.31 17.04
CA MET A 516 3.59 23.11 16.54
C MET A 516 2.70 22.31 15.58
N LEU A 517 1.44 22.03 15.95
CA LEU A 517 0.51 21.32 15.07
C LEU A 517 0.25 22.09 13.76
N LYS A 518 0.17 23.43 13.84
CA LYS A 518 0.00 24.28 12.65
C LYS A 518 1.25 24.23 11.75
N GLN A 519 2.46 24.28 12.33
CA GLN A 519 3.71 24.16 11.58
C GLN A 519 3.81 22.82 10.85
N LEU A 520 3.53 21.70 11.53
CA LEU A 520 3.51 20.37 10.90
C LEU A 520 2.55 20.28 9.71
N GLN A 521 1.38 20.92 9.80
CA GLN A 521 0.45 20.98 8.68
C GLN A 521 1.00 21.81 7.50
N ILE A 522 1.65 22.94 7.76
CA ILE A 522 2.21 23.80 6.71
C ILE A 522 3.29 23.03 5.94
N LEU A 523 4.23 22.40 6.66
CA LEU A 523 5.29 21.59 6.08
C LEU A 523 4.76 20.49 5.15
N HIS A 524 3.64 19.86 5.51
CA HIS A 524 3.02 18.85 4.66
C HIS A 524 2.29 19.46 3.44
N ALA A 525 1.67 20.64 3.60
CA ALA A 525 0.91 21.27 2.53
C ALA A 525 1.79 21.65 1.34
N ASP A 526 2.95 22.25 1.59
CA ASP A 526 3.86 22.70 0.53
C ASP A 526 4.32 21.54 -0.38
N ASP A 527 4.48 20.36 0.21
CA ASP A 527 4.93 19.14 -0.45
C ASP A 527 3.84 18.47 -1.32
N GLU A 528 2.59 18.40 -0.85
CA GLU A 528 1.50 17.68 -1.54
C GLU A 528 0.98 18.40 -2.80
N HIS A 529 0.99 19.73 -2.81
CA HIS A 529 0.47 20.52 -3.94
C HIS A 529 1.23 20.24 -5.25
N THR A 530 2.45 19.70 -5.18
CA THR A 530 3.33 19.49 -6.34
C THR A 530 3.23 18.10 -6.99
N ARG A 531 2.56 17.09 -6.38
CA ARG A 531 2.82 15.67 -6.74
C ARG A 531 1.63 14.81 -7.17
N ARG A 532 0.39 15.29 -7.14
CA ARG A 532 -0.76 14.39 -7.31
C ARG A 532 -1.04 14.02 -8.78
N LYS A 533 -0.55 12.85 -9.21
CA LYS A 533 -0.88 12.24 -10.52
C LYS A 533 -2.39 12.01 -10.64
N GLU A 534 -3.00 12.51 -11.71
CA GLU A 534 -4.44 12.42 -11.93
C GLU A 534 -4.88 10.99 -12.29
N ARG A 535 -5.90 10.46 -11.59
CA ARG A 535 -6.43 9.12 -11.86
C ARG A 535 -7.40 9.16 -13.04
N LYS A 536 -7.27 8.21 -13.98
CA LYS A 536 -8.20 8.04 -15.13
C LYS A 536 -9.67 7.90 -14.70
N PHE A 537 -9.93 7.31 -13.53
CA PHE A 537 -11.28 7.21 -12.99
C PHE A 537 -11.85 8.59 -12.60
N VAL A 538 -11.06 9.41 -11.91
CA VAL A 538 -11.41 10.78 -11.53
C VAL A 538 -11.65 11.64 -12.78
N GLN A 539 -10.82 11.52 -13.82
CA GLN A 539 -11.02 12.18 -15.11
C GLN A 539 -12.38 11.83 -15.74
N LYS A 540 -12.78 10.56 -15.70
CA LYS A 540 -14.07 10.13 -16.23
C LYS A 540 -15.23 10.77 -15.46
N VAL A 541 -15.17 10.77 -14.12
CA VAL A 541 -16.23 11.38 -13.30
C VAL A 541 -16.28 12.89 -13.55
N SER A 542 -15.12 13.56 -13.53
CA SER A 542 -14.98 14.99 -13.85
C SER A 542 -15.63 15.34 -15.19
N TRP A 543 -15.37 14.56 -16.24
CA TRP A 543 -16.00 14.78 -17.54
C TRP A 543 -17.54 14.67 -17.51
N HIS A 544 -18.10 13.74 -16.71
CA HIS A 544 -19.56 13.66 -16.56
C HIS A 544 -20.09 14.90 -15.83
N LEU A 545 -19.40 15.38 -14.77
CA LEU A 545 -19.77 16.61 -14.09
C LEU A 545 -19.72 17.83 -15.01
N THR A 546 -18.69 17.97 -15.85
CA THR A 546 -18.59 19.04 -16.86
C THR A 546 -19.77 18.99 -17.83
N LYS A 547 -20.14 17.80 -18.31
CA LYS A 547 -21.29 17.63 -19.21
C LYS A 547 -22.63 17.92 -18.53
N LEU A 548 -22.74 17.69 -17.22
CA LEU A 548 -23.86 18.11 -16.40
C LEU A 548 -23.81 19.59 -15.98
N ARG A 549 -22.81 20.35 -16.45
CA ARG A 549 -22.60 21.78 -16.08
C ARG A 549 -22.39 22.01 -14.58
N ILE A 550 -21.85 21.02 -13.89
CA ILE A 550 -21.49 21.13 -12.47
C ILE A 550 -20.05 21.65 -12.38
N ALA A 551 -19.90 22.89 -11.93
CA ALA A 551 -18.59 23.52 -11.74
C ALA A 551 -17.84 22.85 -10.58
N HIS A 552 -16.63 22.35 -10.86
CA HIS A 552 -15.83 21.62 -9.88
C HIS A 552 -14.32 21.84 -10.06
N VAL A 553 -13.55 21.56 -9.02
CA VAL A 553 -12.08 21.57 -8.97
C VAL A 553 -11.59 20.15 -8.75
N LYS A 554 -10.60 19.72 -9.53
CA LYS A 554 -9.98 18.40 -9.40
C LYS A 554 -8.83 18.45 -8.40
N ASN A 555 -8.56 17.33 -7.73
CA ASN A 555 -7.43 17.20 -6.78
C ASN A 555 -7.43 18.27 -5.68
N GLY A 556 -8.61 18.64 -5.17
CA GLY A 556 -8.71 19.57 -4.05
C GLY A 556 -7.99 19.03 -2.81
N TYR A 557 -7.64 19.92 -1.88
CA TYR A 557 -6.96 19.54 -0.64
C TYR A 557 -7.53 20.32 0.55
N LYS A 558 -7.95 19.61 1.59
CA LYS A 558 -8.51 20.23 2.82
C LYS A 558 -8.12 19.45 4.07
N GLY A 559 -7.48 20.12 5.01
CA GLY A 559 -7.22 19.57 6.36
C GLY A 559 -6.44 18.26 6.36
N GLY A 560 -5.40 18.13 5.53
CA GLY A 560 -4.69 16.86 5.40
C GLY A 560 -5.32 15.89 4.40
N ILE A 561 -6.58 16.11 3.99
CA ILE A 561 -7.36 15.15 3.21
C ILE A 561 -7.31 15.52 1.74
N PRO A 562 -6.79 14.62 0.88
CA PRO A 562 -6.66 14.90 -0.54
C PRO A 562 -7.97 14.49 -1.24
N LEU A 563 -8.73 15.48 -1.72
CA LEU A 563 -10.06 15.34 -2.32
C LEU A 563 -9.98 15.04 -3.81
N ASP A 564 -10.91 14.24 -4.34
CA ASP A 564 -10.90 13.91 -5.78
C ASP A 564 -11.50 15.03 -6.61
N LEU A 565 -12.76 15.40 -6.34
CA LEU A 565 -13.40 16.55 -6.97
C LEU A 565 -14.17 17.34 -5.92
N LEU A 566 -14.03 18.67 -5.94
CA LEU A 566 -14.73 19.60 -5.05
C LEU A 566 -15.67 20.48 -5.88
N GLU A 567 -16.96 20.49 -5.57
CA GLU A 567 -17.92 21.39 -6.25
C GLU A 567 -17.66 22.85 -5.83
N LYS A 568 -17.66 23.79 -6.79
CA LYS A 568 -17.35 25.21 -6.51
C LYS A 568 -18.51 25.93 -5.82
N SER A 569 -19.74 25.61 -6.20
CA SER A 569 -20.95 26.31 -5.76
C SER A 569 -21.53 25.80 -4.44
N ARG A 570 -21.11 24.60 -4.00
CA ARG A 570 -21.64 23.95 -2.81
C ARG A 570 -20.50 23.28 -2.05
N LYS A 571 -20.64 23.13 -0.73
CA LYS A 571 -19.73 22.31 0.08
C LYS A 571 -19.96 20.81 -0.18
N LEU A 572 -19.78 20.37 -1.42
CA LEU A 572 -19.92 18.98 -1.85
C LEU A 572 -18.58 18.45 -2.34
N VAL A 573 -18.13 17.34 -1.75
CA VAL A 573 -16.96 16.59 -2.20
C VAL A 573 -17.42 15.31 -2.89
N TRP A 574 -16.90 15.06 -4.07
CA TRP A 574 -17.05 13.79 -4.77
C TRP A 574 -15.85 12.91 -4.45
N LEU A 575 -16.07 11.79 -3.78
CA LEU A 575 -15.03 10.81 -3.48
C LEU A 575 -15.13 9.64 -4.47
N CYS A 576 -14.06 9.43 -5.24
CA CYS A 576 -13.96 8.41 -6.27
C CYS A 576 -13.19 7.19 -5.70
N PHE A 577 -13.93 6.29 -5.06
CA PHE A 577 -13.35 5.10 -4.43
C PHE A 577 -12.87 4.10 -5.48
N SER A 578 -11.55 3.93 -5.56
CA SER A 578 -10.87 2.90 -6.33
C SER A 578 -10.61 1.68 -5.45
N TYR A 579 -9.96 0.65 -6.00
CA TYR A 579 -9.71 -0.60 -5.28
C TYR A 579 -8.86 -0.42 -4.00
N HIS A 580 -7.97 0.58 -3.94
CA HIS A 580 -7.11 0.82 -2.77
C HIS A 580 -7.84 1.32 -1.52
N GLN A 581 -9.07 1.82 -1.67
CA GLN A 581 -9.88 2.33 -0.58
C GLN A 581 -10.70 1.24 0.13
N TYR A 582 -10.60 -0.01 -0.32
CA TYR A 582 -11.28 -1.16 0.28
C TYR A 582 -10.29 -2.15 0.89
N TYR A 583 -10.76 -2.93 1.86
CA TYR A 583 -10.04 -4.14 2.23
C TYR A 583 -10.19 -5.22 1.15
N VAL A 584 -9.19 -6.08 1.06
CA VAL A 584 -9.15 -7.18 0.10
C VAL A 584 -10.33 -8.11 0.33
N ARG A 585 -10.97 -8.52 -0.77
CA ARG A 585 -12.15 -9.42 -0.77
C ARG A 585 -13.36 -8.90 0.01
N THR A 586 -13.43 -7.60 0.35
CA THR A 586 -14.61 -7.00 0.99
C THR A 586 -15.11 -5.78 0.21
N ILE A 587 -16.32 -5.32 0.57
CA ILE A 587 -16.87 -4.02 0.14
C ILE A 587 -16.63 -2.93 1.20
N ASP A 588 -15.96 -3.28 2.29
CA ASP A 588 -15.70 -2.40 3.41
C ASP A 588 -14.61 -1.41 3.06
N LEU A 589 -14.85 -0.13 3.32
CA LEU A 589 -13.85 0.90 3.18
C LEU A 589 -12.77 0.75 4.27
N THR A 590 -11.55 1.16 3.95
CA THR A 590 -10.47 1.19 4.94
C THR A 590 -10.77 2.15 6.08
N ALA A 591 -10.24 1.86 7.28
CA ALA A 591 -10.39 2.74 8.45
C ALA A 591 -9.98 4.19 8.14
N GLU A 592 -8.91 4.38 7.37
CA GLU A 592 -8.44 5.70 6.92
C GLU A 592 -9.47 6.42 6.07
N THR A 593 -10.10 5.71 5.13
CA THR A 593 -11.12 6.30 4.26
C THR A 593 -12.35 6.71 5.07
N LEU A 594 -12.76 5.89 6.04
CA LEU A 594 -13.86 6.21 6.95
C LEU A 594 -13.55 7.43 7.81
N LEU A 595 -12.36 7.48 8.42
CA LEU A 595 -11.89 8.63 9.21
C LEU A 595 -11.89 9.91 8.37
N GLN A 596 -11.36 9.86 7.15
CA GLN A 596 -11.36 11.01 6.23
C GLN A 596 -12.78 11.47 5.91
N MET A 597 -13.70 10.55 5.64
CA MET A 597 -15.09 10.89 5.40
C MET A 597 -15.75 11.55 6.62
N ASP A 598 -15.50 11.03 7.82
CA ASP A 598 -16.09 11.58 9.03
C ASP A 598 -15.52 12.95 9.40
N LEU A 599 -14.25 13.21 9.08
CA LEU A 599 -13.64 14.54 9.19
C LEU A 599 -14.22 15.52 8.17
N LEU A 600 -14.46 15.10 6.93
CA LEU A 600 -15.11 15.94 5.91
C LEU A 600 -16.53 16.33 6.33
N LYS A 601 -17.30 15.40 6.90
CA LYS A 601 -18.61 15.72 7.49
C LYS A 601 -18.48 16.71 8.64
N ALA A 602 -17.51 16.55 9.53
CA ALA A 602 -17.25 17.49 10.63
C ALA A 602 -16.85 18.89 10.14
N MET A 603 -16.20 18.97 8.98
CA MET A 603 -15.93 20.23 8.27
C MET A 603 -17.14 20.81 7.50
N ASN A 604 -18.32 20.20 7.68
CA ASN A 604 -19.58 20.57 7.02
C ASN A 604 -19.54 20.43 5.48
N TYR A 605 -18.89 19.38 4.98
CA TYR A 605 -19.00 18.96 3.58
C TYR A 605 -20.00 17.81 3.43
N GLY A 606 -20.89 17.93 2.43
CA GLY A 606 -21.58 16.78 1.86
C GLY A 606 -20.60 15.90 1.10
N ILE A 607 -20.83 14.59 1.12
CA ILE A 607 -19.98 13.60 0.44
C ILE A 607 -20.80 12.80 -0.57
N ALA A 608 -20.51 12.99 -1.86
CA ALA A 608 -21.02 12.17 -2.95
C ALA A 608 -20.05 11.01 -3.20
N LYS A 609 -20.52 9.79 -2.93
CA LYS A 609 -19.73 8.56 -3.04
C LYS A 609 -19.84 7.98 -4.44
N VAL A 610 -18.72 7.79 -5.13
CA VAL A 610 -18.67 7.19 -6.47
C VAL A 610 -17.77 5.96 -6.43
N HIS A 611 -18.39 4.78 -6.45
CA HIS A 611 -17.68 3.51 -6.33
C HIS A 611 -17.20 3.04 -7.72
N TYR A 612 -15.89 2.79 -7.88
CA TYR A 612 -15.31 2.36 -9.15
C TYR A 612 -15.98 1.12 -9.73
N TYR A 613 -16.24 0.10 -8.91
CA TYR A 613 -16.84 -1.16 -9.36
C TYR A 613 -18.30 -0.96 -9.81
N GLN A 614 -19.04 0.00 -9.26
CA GLN A 614 -20.39 0.33 -9.74
C GLN A 614 -20.28 1.11 -11.06
N PHE A 615 -19.51 2.20 -11.06
CA PHE A 615 -19.37 3.11 -12.20
C PHE A 615 -18.82 2.42 -13.46
N SER A 616 -17.81 1.56 -13.29
CA SER A 616 -17.16 0.85 -14.40
C SER A 616 -18.03 -0.25 -15.01
N ARG A 617 -18.93 -0.87 -14.23
CA ARG A 617 -19.86 -1.92 -14.71
C ARG A 617 -21.00 -1.38 -15.56
N MET A 618 -21.32 -0.09 -15.43
CA MET A 618 -22.34 0.57 -16.26
C MET A 618 -21.81 0.71 -17.69
N LYS A 619 -22.43 0.00 -18.65
CA LYS A 619 -22.00 0.04 -20.07
C LYS A 619 -22.50 1.29 -20.79
N ALA A 620 -23.76 1.65 -20.61
CA ALA A 620 -24.39 2.78 -21.26
C ALA A 620 -23.96 4.11 -20.62
N ARG A 621 -23.65 5.10 -21.47
CA ARG A 621 -23.26 6.44 -21.04
C ARG A 621 -24.36 7.14 -20.24
N ARG A 622 -25.62 6.99 -20.65
CA ARG A 622 -26.78 7.58 -19.97
C ARG A 622 -26.92 7.11 -18.53
N THR A 623 -26.79 5.80 -18.28
CA THR A 623 -26.86 5.24 -16.92
C THR A 623 -25.80 5.83 -15.99
N ARG A 624 -24.62 6.19 -16.51
CA ARG A 624 -23.59 6.86 -15.71
C ARG A 624 -23.97 8.30 -15.37
N PHE A 625 -24.66 9.02 -16.26
CA PHE A 625 -25.17 10.35 -15.94
C PHE A 625 -26.23 10.31 -14.85
N GLU A 626 -27.20 9.39 -14.95
CA GLU A 626 -28.22 9.24 -13.91
C GLU A 626 -27.58 8.81 -12.59
N TYR A 627 -26.62 7.88 -12.59
CA TYR A 627 -25.89 7.52 -11.38
C TYR A 627 -25.22 8.73 -10.70
N ILE A 628 -24.57 9.61 -11.47
CA ILE A 628 -23.96 10.82 -10.93
C ILE A 628 -25.01 11.78 -10.37
N ARG A 629 -26.16 11.95 -11.03
CA ARG A 629 -27.29 12.74 -10.52
C ARG A 629 -27.85 12.16 -9.23
N MET A 630 -28.08 10.85 -9.16
CA MET A 630 -28.53 10.13 -7.96
C MET A 630 -27.56 10.34 -6.79
N CYS A 631 -26.25 10.16 -7.02
CA CYS A 631 -25.22 10.41 -6.01
C CYS A 631 -25.29 11.83 -5.47
N ARG A 632 -25.45 12.82 -6.35
CA ARG A 632 -25.61 14.24 -5.95
C ARG A 632 -26.90 14.49 -5.19
N TYR A 633 -28.01 13.94 -5.67
CA TYR A 633 -29.34 14.08 -5.07
C TYR A 633 -29.36 13.54 -3.64
N TYR A 634 -28.90 12.31 -3.42
CA TYR A 634 -28.91 11.74 -2.07
C TYR A 634 -28.03 12.50 -1.08
N THR A 635 -26.95 13.13 -1.55
CA THR A 635 -26.09 13.93 -0.69
C THR A 635 -26.67 15.32 -0.39
N LEU A 636 -27.28 15.98 -1.38
CA LEU A 636 -27.74 17.37 -1.26
C LEU A 636 -29.26 17.53 -1.05
N ARG A 637 -30.03 16.45 -1.18
CA ARG A 637 -31.50 16.44 -1.29
C ARG A 637 -32.03 17.47 -2.30
N ASP A 638 -31.28 17.67 -3.39
CA ASP A 638 -31.56 18.73 -4.38
C ASP A 638 -32.58 18.25 -5.43
N ARG A 639 -33.86 18.51 -5.17
CA ARG A 639 -35.01 18.10 -6.02
C ARG A 639 -34.91 18.58 -7.48
N ARG A 640 -34.14 19.64 -7.77
CA ARG A 640 -33.97 20.18 -9.14
C ARG A 640 -33.28 19.25 -10.14
N ASN A 641 -32.69 18.15 -9.68
CA ASN A 641 -31.91 17.22 -10.52
C ASN A 641 -32.51 15.82 -10.57
N TYR A 642 -33.71 15.65 -10.03
CA TYR A 642 -34.36 14.36 -9.87
C TYR A 642 -35.68 14.34 -10.62
N ASP A 643 -35.98 13.21 -11.22
CA ASP A 643 -37.28 12.91 -11.82
C ASP A 643 -38.04 12.08 -10.78
N ASP A 644 -39.16 12.60 -10.27
CA ASP A 644 -39.90 12.05 -9.13
C ASP A 644 -40.29 10.57 -9.36
N GLU A 645 -40.38 10.13 -10.62
CA GLU A 645 -40.62 8.73 -11.02
C GLU A 645 -39.59 7.73 -10.47
N PHE A 646 -38.36 8.16 -10.19
CA PHE A 646 -37.30 7.27 -9.73
C PHE A 646 -37.11 7.28 -8.21
N GLU A 647 -37.93 7.99 -7.43
CA GLU A 647 -37.68 8.16 -5.99
C GLU A 647 -37.78 6.80 -5.27
N GLY A 648 -36.74 6.46 -4.50
CA GLY A 648 -36.63 5.14 -3.83
C GLY A 648 -36.02 4.00 -4.67
N TRP A 649 -35.64 4.25 -5.94
CA TRP A 649 -35.09 3.20 -6.80
C TRP A 649 -33.61 2.92 -6.53
N SER A 650 -33.25 1.65 -6.44
CA SER A 650 -31.85 1.22 -6.34
C SER A 650 -31.20 1.15 -7.73
N LEU A 651 -29.88 1.38 -7.80
CA LEU A 651 -29.07 1.29 -9.02
C LEU A 651 -29.27 0.03 -9.89
N PRO A 652 -29.43 -1.18 -9.31
CA PRO A 652 -29.81 -2.38 -10.06
C PRO A 652 -31.11 -2.21 -10.85
N TYR A 653 -32.08 -1.49 -10.29
CA TYR A 653 -33.41 -1.29 -10.87
C TYR A 653 -33.38 -0.27 -12.02
N ILE A 654 -32.64 0.83 -11.88
CA ILE A 654 -32.42 1.81 -12.97
C ILE A 654 -31.71 1.15 -14.17
N ASN A 655 -30.74 0.27 -13.90
CA ASN A 655 -30.01 -0.47 -14.95
C ASN A 655 -30.88 -1.53 -15.63
N TRP A 656 -31.82 -2.15 -14.90
CA TRP A 656 -32.80 -3.07 -15.45
C TRP A 656 -33.86 -2.33 -16.31
N TYR A 657 -34.38 -1.20 -15.83
CA TYR A 657 -35.37 -0.37 -16.51
C TYR A 657 -34.86 0.14 -17.87
N HIS A 658 -33.65 0.69 -17.91
CA HIS A 658 -33.04 1.17 -19.17
C HIS A 658 -32.66 0.05 -20.15
N ARG A 659 -32.56 -1.21 -19.72
CA ARG A 659 -32.39 -2.35 -20.66
C ARG A 659 -33.66 -2.64 -21.44
N ARG A 660 -34.84 -2.37 -20.88
CA ARG A 660 -36.14 -2.54 -21.54
C ARG A 660 -36.51 -1.34 -22.42
N ASN A 661 -36.27 -0.11 -21.95
CA ASN A 661 -36.62 1.11 -22.69
C ASN A 661 -35.42 1.70 -23.44
N LYS A 662 -35.16 1.21 -24.66
CA LYS A 662 -34.09 1.71 -25.55
C LYS A 662 -34.34 3.12 -26.12
N ASN A 663 -35.55 3.67 -25.99
CA ASN A 663 -36.01 4.82 -26.80
C ASN A 663 -36.43 6.08 -26.02
N VAL A 664 -36.02 6.29 -24.77
CA VAL A 664 -36.34 7.59 -24.12
C VAL A 664 -35.35 8.64 -24.62
N HIS A 665 -35.67 9.32 -25.72
CA HIS A 665 -34.91 10.47 -26.20
C HIS A 665 -34.99 11.60 -25.15
N VAL A 666 -33.86 12.18 -24.73
CA VAL A 666 -33.88 13.44 -23.96
C VAL A 666 -33.45 14.54 -24.91
N SER A 667 -34.43 15.13 -25.59
CA SER A 667 -34.32 16.46 -26.18
C SER A 667 -34.14 17.47 -25.04
N ASN A 668 -33.32 18.49 -25.27
CA ASN A 668 -33.02 19.62 -24.37
C ASN A 668 -31.71 19.50 -23.57
N TYR A 669 -30.60 19.59 -24.29
CA TYR A 669 -29.41 20.27 -23.76
C TYR A 669 -29.16 21.50 -24.63
N PHE A 670 -29.51 22.68 -24.12
CA PHE A 670 -29.27 23.97 -24.78
C PHE A 670 -27.83 24.07 -25.29
N TYR A 671 -27.63 24.21 -26.59
CA TYR A 671 -26.30 24.46 -27.17
C TYR A 671 -25.88 25.92 -26.85
N GLY A 672 -24.64 26.15 -26.41
CA GLY A 672 -24.08 27.51 -26.27
C GLY A 672 -23.47 27.93 -24.92
N TYR A 673 -23.47 27.10 -23.88
CA TYR A 673 -22.87 27.47 -22.57
C TYR A 673 -21.41 27.02 -22.44
N THR A 674 -20.48 27.97 -22.32
CA THR A 674 -19.10 27.71 -21.90
C THR A 674 -19.04 27.61 -20.37
N PRO A 675 -18.67 26.46 -19.79
CA PRO A 675 -18.52 26.31 -18.35
C PRO A 675 -17.54 27.34 -17.79
N VAL A 676 -17.90 28.00 -16.69
CA VAL A 676 -17.03 28.96 -15.97
C VAL A 676 -15.67 28.35 -15.59
N SER A 677 -15.57 27.02 -15.51
CA SER A 677 -14.28 26.31 -15.32
C SER A 677 -13.30 26.41 -16.50
N LEU A 678 -13.75 26.89 -17.67
CA LEU A 678 -12.94 27.10 -18.87
C LEU A 678 -12.73 28.59 -19.19
N MET A 679 -13.26 29.49 -18.36
CA MET A 679 -12.93 30.91 -18.46
C MET A 679 -11.58 31.12 -17.76
N GLN A 680 -10.58 31.53 -18.53
CA GLN A 680 -9.33 32.08 -17.98
C GLN A 680 -9.69 33.45 -17.37
N TYR A 681 -9.39 33.63 -16.09
CA TYR A 681 -9.42 34.95 -15.44
C TYR A 681 -8.06 35.59 -15.57
#